data_AF-A0A3M0W853-F1
#
_entry.id   AF-A0A3M0W853-F1
#
_cell.length_a   1.000
_cell.length_b   1.000
_cell.length_c   1.000
_cell.angle_alpha   90.00
_cell.angle_beta   90.00
_cell.angle_gamma   90.00
#
_symmetry.space_group_name_H-M   'P 1'
#
loop_
_entity.id
_entity.type
_entity.pdbx_description
1 polymer ?
#
loop_
_entity_poly.entity_id
_entity_poly.type
_entity_poly.pdbx_seq_one_letter_code
_entity_poly.pdbx_strand_id
1 'polypeptide(L)'
;MNAFLDYADVTSEQMRDGLLFAVSGHGRVPDRKLVELYATTSSSVHLANAFHTLIPDRGGKGGYAPLSDQELSANLIGFEQDFRHCDPSKYVASGFSVAEIKSLGDFPDYPTLSGVPPPAEYREFDIDKALPRPYRPFRWPFHQTMSLTKMDADWWLEVENTYTSRIAQRKQLYEKHGEGVLQWLPGSELACKELMEMCLQFLCTRFPHYFSLADDKKTFENKILASTEDVTKKHPLLVLLDHVPEDFAIMLRNPETGYYQFRAGLICSAIGWNLASKFNQQLHEIHTPVPDYKQKMQLSMDRQVTLVFVFIGAAADQVRFFAKMPTDKPIQRGSWALEIDQPLYMPPGDPDEASREFQSADLTAERCHFRVDWQTLRRLPLSASMVFNFKALFTPVQEFRDEPYIPSILLKVLNEGNEAIIKYKNTWHVEHVVKPLLEQKLSSSSLLTYPNVPQHEQIAKFAMASRDWAAPNLPKVRRNATEALRAKAFEPRLQKELSRLDPSVPFNPEVRYLHHTWAQTFFSRPEFFFQPSTVPELQKIVTLGRRLGKRLCVTGFGHSPSDLSLTSQWLINLDKLSRVLEWDVGGKPGLVRFEAGRSLGNLNESLAEKGYTLPNLGSINVQSVAGAISTGTHGSSLSHGLLSNSITALKILLSNSKVVDCSAEKNAPLFRAALLSLGSLGIIVELTFQAVPDFNIKWSQSLWTLDHILDTWDADLWTQQEYTRVWWLPYLSRAVIWRGGHTSEPLREPKRSFYGGIVGFSLYHNLLYLAQYIPSTLPWIEWLIFGMQYGFKPGAYSLSAVQPAREGLLMDCLYSQFVNEWALPLSRGPEAIRRLGAWIHGDEATARIPFPSRGVWVHCPIEVRVSDNSTNGTTTTNNPSGVKPFLAPTVDTEPTLYLNATLYRPYGRDPPCRERYFEAFEWLMRDLGGRPHWAKNFAHVARPEFEAMYGSDLAEFVRIRDEADPQGLFVGEWHRRNLPISDAVGFEAEAAKLPSPPLTSTSEESFDYMAKGEASVYHSIHEERDSKE
;
A
#
# COMPACT_ATOMS: atom_id res chain seq x y z
N MET A 1 -15.57 -43.46 -1.34
CA MET A 1 -14.26 -43.15 -1.94
C MET A 1 -13.92 -44.04 -3.15
N ASN A 2 -14.17 -45.36 -3.11
CA ASN A 2 -13.81 -46.29 -4.20
C ASN A 2 -14.69 -46.24 -5.49
N ALA A 3 -15.24 -45.08 -5.84
CA ALA A 3 -16.08 -44.91 -7.04
C ALA A 3 -15.67 -43.69 -7.91
N PHE A 4 -14.54 -43.05 -7.59
CA PHE A 4 -14.09 -41.80 -8.21
C PHE A 4 -12.85 -41.95 -9.11
N LEU A 5 -12.40 -43.18 -9.40
CA LEU A 5 -11.12 -43.44 -10.07
C LEU A 5 -11.21 -43.82 -11.57
N ASP A 6 -12.40 -44.07 -12.12
CA ASP A 6 -12.56 -44.66 -13.47
C ASP A 6 -13.19 -43.75 -14.54
N TYR A 7 -13.23 -42.42 -14.34
CA TYR A 7 -13.71 -41.48 -15.38
C TYR A 7 -12.58 -40.65 -16.00
N ALA A 8 -11.92 -41.26 -16.99
CA ALA A 8 -11.22 -40.52 -18.05
C ALA A 8 -12.23 -40.10 -19.14
N ASP A 9 -11.94 -38.98 -19.81
CA ASP A 9 -12.77 -38.31 -20.82
C ASP A 9 -14.16 -37.84 -20.34
N VAL A 10 -14.23 -36.54 -20.01
CA VAL A 10 -15.44 -35.84 -19.58
C VAL A 10 -15.62 -34.58 -20.43
N THR A 11 -16.74 -34.51 -21.16
CA THR A 11 -17.14 -33.32 -21.93
C THR A 11 -17.87 -32.30 -21.05
N SER A 12 -18.08 -31.08 -21.56
CA SER A 12 -18.72 -29.97 -20.83
C SER A 12 -20.13 -30.24 -20.32
N GLU A 13 -20.79 -31.30 -20.80
CA GLU A 13 -22.17 -31.65 -20.44
C GLU A 13 -22.26 -32.34 -19.07
N GLN A 14 -21.33 -33.26 -18.76
CA GLN A 14 -21.29 -34.00 -17.49
C GLN A 14 -20.89 -33.14 -16.28
N MET A 15 -20.18 -32.03 -16.49
CA MET A 15 -19.95 -31.02 -15.42
C MET A 15 -21.26 -30.42 -14.89
N ARG A 16 -22.33 -30.40 -15.71
CA ARG A 16 -23.63 -29.86 -15.35
C ARG A 16 -24.37 -30.76 -14.36
N ASP A 17 -24.29 -32.08 -14.56
CA ASP A 17 -24.99 -33.08 -13.76
C ASP A 17 -24.30 -33.33 -12.41
N GLY A 18 -22.97 -33.27 -12.36
CA GLY A 18 -22.23 -33.32 -11.09
C GLY A 18 -22.57 -32.17 -10.15
N LEU A 19 -22.87 -30.98 -10.70
CA LEU A 19 -23.26 -29.80 -9.92
C LEU A 19 -24.65 -29.95 -9.28
N LEU A 20 -25.58 -30.62 -9.94
CA LEU A 20 -26.93 -30.91 -9.44
C LEU A 20 -26.94 -31.90 -8.27
N PHE A 21 -25.99 -32.84 -8.25
CA PHE A 21 -25.86 -33.82 -7.16
C PHE A 21 -25.26 -33.22 -5.88
N ALA A 22 -24.37 -32.22 -6.01
CA ALA A 22 -23.72 -31.56 -4.87
C ALA A 22 -24.66 -30.61 -4.09
N VAL A 23 -25.71 -30.07 -4.74
CA VAL A 23 -26.64 -29.10 -4.15
C VAL A 23 -27.85 -29.77 -3.48
N SER A 24 -28.14 -31.04 -3.79
CA SER A 24 -29.31 -31.77 -3.27
C SER A 24 -28.97 -32.69 -2.08
N GLY A 25 -28.54 -32.07 -0.98
CA GLY A 25 -28.50 -32.73 0.33
C GLY A 25 -29.90 -33.14 0.79
N HIS A 26 -30.28 -34.39 0.51
CA HIS A 26 -31.58 -35.07 0.72
C HIS A 26 -32.52 -35.07 -0.50
N GLY A 27 -32.87 -36.29 -0.94
CA GLY A 27 -33.65 -36.53 -2.15
C GLY A 27 -35.15 -36.27 -1.98
N ARG A 28 -35.65 -35.23 -2.64
CA ARG A 28 -37.04 -35.11 -3.12
C ARG A 28 -37.05 -34.40 -4.47
N VAL A 29 -37.79 -34.93 -5.43
CA VAL A 29 -37.98 -34.32 -6.76
C VAL A 29 -38.99 -33.16 -6.64
N PRO A 30 -38.70 -31.96 -7.16
CA PRO A 30 -39.64 -30.84 -7.12
C PRO A 30 -40.68 -30.88 -8.25
N ASP A 31 -41.90 -30.43 -7.94
CA ASP A 31 -43.09 -30.46 -8.79
C ASP A 31 -43.09 -29.36 -9.87
N ARG A 32 -43.70 -29.64 -11.02
CA ARG A 32 -43.63 -28.86 -12.27
C ARG A 32 -44.33 -27.49 -12.19
N LYS A 33 -45.10 -27.23 -11.14
CA LYS A 33 -45.87 -25.97 -10.93
C LYS A 33 -45.07 -24.78 -10.41
N LEU A 34 -43.85 -24.99 -9.90
CA LEU A 34 -43.03 -23.89 -9.35
C LEU A 34 -42.43 -22.96 -10.42
N VAL A 35 -42.43 -23.37 -11.69
CA VAL A 35 -41.85 -22.60 -12.80
C VAL A 35 -42.83 -21.57 -13.37
N GLU A 36 -44.15 -21.84 -13.37
CA GLU A 36 -45.15 -20.90 -13.92
C GLU A 36 -45.43 -19.70 -13.00
N LEU A 37 -45.13 -19.80 -11.69
CA LEU A 37 -45.36 -18.69 -10.74
C LEU A 37 -44.35 -17.54 -10.85
N TYR A 38 -43.24 -17.74 -11.58
CA TYR A 38 -42.18 -16.74 -11.76
C TYR A 38 -42.36 -15.82 -12.98
N ALA A 39 -43.38 -16.04 -13.80
CA ALA A 39 -43.56 -15.33 -15.08
C ALA A 39 -44.34 -14.00 -14.98
N THR A 40 -44.98 -13.69 -13.84
CA THR A 40 -45.97 -12.60 -13.73
C THR A 40 -45.62 -11.47 -12.76
N THR A 41 -44.44 -11.48 -12.14
CA THR A 41 -43.98 -10.47 -11.16
C THR A 41 -42.82 -9.58 -11.64
N SER A 42 -42.44 -9.67 -12.93
CA SER A 42 -41.21 -9.04 -13.45
C SER A 42 -41.27 -7.52 -13.65
N SER A 43 -42.44 -6.89 -13.68
CA SER A 43 -42.57 -5.44 -13.95
C SER A 43 -42.35 -4.54 -12.73
N SER A 44 -42.64 -5.01 -11.51
CA SER A 44 -42.53 -4.21 -10.27
C SER A 44 -41.19 -4.38 -9.55
N VAL A 45 -40.49 -5.50 -9.73
CA VAL A 45 -39.24 -5.81 -9.02
C VAL A 45 -38.02 -5.07 -9.60
N HIS A 46 -38.02 -4.75 -10.91
CA HIS A 46 -36.91 -4.02 -11.54
C HIS A 46 -36.77 -2.57 -11.05
N LEU A 47 -37.88 -1.94 -10.64
CA LEU A 47 -37.88 -0.60 -10.02
C LEU A 47 -37.42 -0.59 -8.56
N ALA A 48 -37.22 -1.75 -7.91
CA ALA A 48 -36.74 -1.83 -6.54
C ALA A 48 -35.19 -1.88 -6.47
N ASN A 49 -34.56 -2.79 -7.23
CA ASN A 49 -33.12 -3.03 -7.09
C ASN A 49 -32.22 -1.87 -7.58
N ALA A 50 -32.74 -0.95 -8.41
CA ALA A 50 -32.01 0.23 -8.86
C ALA A 50 -31.70 1.23 -7.72
N PHE A 51 -32.37 1.10 -6.56
CA PHE A 51 -32.38 2.09 -5.47
C PHE A 51 -31.36 1.82 -4.39
N HIS A 52 -30.98 0.54 -4.21
CA HIS A 52 -29.96 0.07 -3.29
C HIS A 52 -28.54 0.66 -3.55
N THR A 53 -28.36 1.42 -4.64
CA THR A 53 -27.12 2.13 -5.01
C THR A 53 -27.23 3.66 -4.98
N LEU A 54 -28.43 4.21 -4.77
CA LEU A 54 -28.66 5.65 -4.66
C LEU A 54 -28.41 6.15 -3.23
N ILE A 55 -28.80 5.35 -2.23
CA ILE A 55 -28.67 5.65 -0.81
C ILE A 55 -27.17 5.66 -0.43
N PRO A 56 -26.59 6.80 0.00
CA PRO A 56 -25.30 6.81 0.69
C PRO A 56 -25.44 6.05 2.01
N ASP A 57 -24.38 5.39 2.46
CA ASP A 57 -24.41 4.71 3.76
C ASP A 57 -24.79 5.70 4.86
N ARG A 58 -25.97 5.48 5.47
CA ARG A 58 -26.47 6.33 6.58
C ARG A 58 -25.72 6.07 7.90
N GLY A 59 -24.76 5.15 7.91
CA GLY A 59 -23.78 4.91 8.98
C GLY A 59 -22.76 6.05 9.14
N GLY A 60 -23.22 7.24 9.52
CA GLY A 60 -22.38 8.44 9.60
C GLY A 60 -22.97 9.58 10.44
N LYS A 61 -23.25 9.34 11.72
CA LYS A 61 -23.58 10.37 12.75
C LYS A 61 -24.87 11.20 12.55
N GLY A 62 -25.65 10.99 11.48
CA GLY A 62 -26.81 11.83 11.14
C GLY A 62 -28.17 11.52 11.77
N GLY A 63 -28.42 10.31 12.27
CA GLY A 63 -29.65 9.98 13.04
C GLY A 63 -30.96 9.76 12.27
N TYR A 64 -30.97 9.74 10.93
CA TYR A 64 -32.19 9.61 10.11
C TYR A 64 -32.59 8.15 9.81
N ALA A 65 -33.84 7.77 10.11
CA ALA A 65 -34.37 6.41 9.96
C ALA A 65 -34.37 5.91 8.48
N PRO A 66 -33.93 4.67 8.20
CA PRO A 66 -33.78 4.17 6.83
C PRO A 66 -35.13 3.98 6.11
N LEU A 67 -35.17 4.41 4.85
CA LEU A 67 -36.30 4.22 3.92
C LEU A 67 -36.12 2.93 3.10
N SER A 68 -37.21 2.33 2.63
CA SER A 68 -37.10 1.21 1.69
C SER A 68 -36.86 1.68 0.24
N ASP A 69 -36.15 0.85 -0.52
CA ASP A 69 -35.82 1.09 -1.92
C ASP A 69 -37.06 1.33 -2.80
N GLN A 70 -38.17 0.64 -2.52
CA GLN A 70 -39.43 0.79 -3.26
C GLN A 70 -40.13 2.13 -2.98
N GLU A 71 -40.08 2.62 -1.74
CA GLU A 71 -40.64 3.92 -1.36
C GLU A 71 -39.83 5.07 -1.95
N LEU A 72 -38.49 4.96 -1.96
CA LEU A 72 -37.63 5.94 -2.61
C LEU A 72 -37.89 5.99 -4.13
N SER A 73 -38.07 4.81 -4.76
CA SER A 73 -38.35 4.66 -6.19
C SER A 73 -39.62 5.34 -6.66
N ALA A 74 -40.74 5.05 -5.99
CA ALA A 74 -42.04 5.65 -6.34
C ALA A 74 -42.06 7.18 -6.16
N ASN A 75 -41.18 7.73 -5.32
CA ASN A 75 -41.23 9.11 -4.87
C ASN A 75 -40.01 9.96 -5.25
N LEU A 76 -39.15 9.53 -6.19
CA LEU A 76 -38.10 10.42 -6.72
C LEU A 76 -38.69 11.64 -7.46
N ILE A 77 -37.93 12.75 -7.44
CA ILE A 77 -38.08 13.83 -8.42
C ILE A 77 -37.66 13.35 -9.82
N GLY A 78 -38.34 13.85 -10.85
CA GLY A 78 -37.99 13.57 -12.25
C GLY A 78 -36.66 14.20 -12.65
N PHE A 79 -36.00 13.65 -13.68
CA PHE A 79 -34.64 14.04 -14.08
C PHE A 79 -34.47 15.53 -14.41
N GLU A 80 -35.52 16.16 -14.93
CA GLU A 80 -35.54 17.56 -15.33
C GLU A 80 -36.36 18.44 -14.36
N GLN A 81 -36.76 17.91 -13.21
CA GLN A 81 -37.58 18.62 -12.22
C GLN A 81 -36.73 19.41 -11.24
N ASP A 82 -37.00 20.71 -11.14
CA ASP A 82 -36.43 21.58 -10.12
C ASP A 82 -37.00 21.23 -8.73
N PHE A 83 -36.10 20.81 -7.81
CA PHE A 83 -36.43 20.43 -6.44
C PHE A 83 -37.18 21.53 -5.66
N ARG A 84 -37.01 22.82 -6.02
CA ARG A 84 -37.68 23.95 -5.37
C ARG A 84 -39.19 23.86 -5.54
N HIS A 85 -39.64 23.44 -6.72
CA HIS A 85 -41.04 23.35 -7.12
C HIS A 85 -41.66 21.96 -6.88
N CYS A 86 -40.86 20.96 -6.46
CA CYS A 86 -41.34 19.63 -6.13
C CYS A 86 -42.10 19.58 -4.79
N ASP A 87 -43.01 18.60 -4.69
CA ASP A 87 -43.74 18.28 -3.46
C ASP A 87 -42.75 17.93 -2.33
N PRO A 88 -42.96 18.42 -1.08
CA PRO A 88 -42.08 18.13 0.04
C PRO A 88 -41.88 16.63 0.35
N SER A 89 -42.84 15.77 0.00
CA SER A 89 -42.77 14.31 0.18
C SER A 89 -41.91 13.57 -0.86
N LYS A 90 -41.49 14.26 -1.93
CA LYS A 90 -40.58 13.72 -2.94
C LYS A 90 -39.15 13.62 -2.40
N TYR A 91 -38.35 12.74 -3.00
CA TYR A 91 -36.95 12.51 -2.68
C TYR A 91 -36.02 12.83 -3.84
N VAL A 92 -34.78 13.18 -3.53
CA VAL A 92 -33.70 13.34 -4.53
C VAL A 92 -32.78 12.11 -4.53
N ALA A 93 -31.85 12.04 -5.49
CA ALA A 93 -31.01 10.86 -5.75
C ALA A 93 -30.07 10.43 -4.60
N SER A 94 -29.94 11.22 -3.53
CA SER A 94 -29.23 10.89 -2.29
C SER A 94 -30.11 10.22 -1.22
N GLY A 95 -31.42 10.15 -1.42
CA GLY A 95 -32.37 9.69 -0.41
C GLY A 95 -32.72 10.73 0.66
N PHE A 96 -32.37 12.01 0.49
CA PHE A 96 -32.98 13.12 1.22
C PHE A 96 -34.33 13.52 0.58
N SER A 97 -35.33 13.81 1.42
CA SER A 97 -36.59 14.40 0.98
C SER A 97 -36.43 15.88 0.63
N VAL A 98 -37.33 16.39 -0.21
CA VAL A 98 -37.45 17.81 -0.53
C VAL A 98 -37.79 18.63 0.73
N ALA A 99 -38.54 18.05 1.68
CA ALA A 99 -38.77 18.63 2.99
C ALA A 99 -37.48 18.78 3.81
N GLU A 100 -36.66 17.74 3.93
CA GLU A 100 -35.39 17.77 4.66
C GLU A 100 -34.42 18.79 4.04
N ILE A 101 -34.27 18.81 2.71
CA ILE A 101 -33.43 19.78 2.00
C ILE A 101 -33.90 21.22 2.25
N LYS A 102 -35.23 21.46 2.20
CA LYS A 102 -35.79 22.78 2.53
C LYS A 102 -35.60 23.15 4.00
N SER A 103 -35.54 22.18 4.92
CA SER A 103 -35.29 22.41 6.35
C SER A 103 -33.82 22.70 6.69
N LEU A 104 -32.86 22.14 5.93
CA LEU A 104 -31.43 22.43 6.05
C LEU A 104 -31.08 23.87 5.66
N GLY A 105 -31.89 24.48 4.79
CA GLY A 105 -31.75 25.87 4.34
C GLY A 105 -30.54 26.08 3.42
N ASP A 106 -30.07 27.33 3.38
CA ASP A 106 -28.87 27.71 2.63
C ASP A 106 -27.62 27.53 3.49
N PHE A 107 -26.51 27.10 2.89
CA PHE A 107 -25.23 26.85 3.55
C PHE A 107 -25.34 25.96 4.80
N PRO A 108 -25.84 24.72 4.70
CA PRO A 108 -25.78 23.73 5.77
C PRO A 108 -24.33 23.29 6.07
N ASP A 109 -24.14 22.49 7.12
CA ASP A 109 -22.83 21.91 7.48
C ASP A 109 -22.41 20.81 6.48
N TYR A 110 -21.88 21.24 5.33
CA TYR A 110 -21.39 20.36 4.28
C TYR A 110 -20.19 19.48 4.69
N PRO A 111 -19.25 19.92 5.56
CA PRO A 111 -18.26 19.02 6.16
C PRO A 111 -18.91 17.80 6.85
N THR A 112 -19.90 18.03 7.74
CA THR A 112 -20.62 16.93 8.40
C THR A 112 -21.45 16.10 7.41
N LEU A 113 -22.16 16.73 6.47
CA LEU A 113 -22.98 16.02 5.47
C LEU A 113 -22.16 15.17 4.49
N SER A 114 -20.93 15.60 4.15
CA SER A 114 -20.07 14.87 3.22
C SER A 114 -19.15 13.86 3.90
N GLY A 115 -18.82 14.04 5.17
CA GLY A 115 -17.79 13.28 5.88
C GLY A 115 -16.36 13.74 5.57
N VAL A 116 -16.19 14.79 4.77
CA VAL A 116 -14.88 15.41 4.49
C VAL A 116 -14.60 16.47 5.55
N PRO A 117 -13.46 16.44 6.27
CA PRO A 117 -13.15 17.46 7.26
C PRO A 117 -13.05 18.86 6.63
N PRO A 118 -13.40 19.93 7.35
CA PRO A 118 -13.19 21.30 6.87
C PRO A 118 -11.69 21.56 6.68
N PRO A 119 -11.31 22.44 5.73
CA PRO A 119 -9.90 22.81 5.55
C PRO A 119 -9.38 23.59 6.76
N ALA A 120 -8.10 23.46 7.06
CA ALA A 120 -7.46 24.28 8.09
C ALA A 120 -7.41 25.76 7.65
N GLU A 121 -7.60 26.69 8.58
CA GLU A 121 -7.42 28.12 8.31
C GLU A 121 -5.96 28.44 7.93
N TYR A 122 -5.75 29.14 6.81
CA TYR A 122 -4.41 29.55 6.38
C TYR A 122 -4.22 31.07 6.57
N ARG A 123 -4.07 31.49 7.84
CA ARG A 123 -3.94 32.91 8.23
C ARG A 123 -2.68 33.61 7.71
N GLU A 124 -1.63 32.85 7.43
CA GLU A 124 -0.35 33.35 6.89
C GLU A 124 -0.38 33.48 5.35
N PHE A 125 -1.51 33.19 4.69
CA PHE A 125 -1.64 33.30 3.24
C PHE A 125 -1.53 34.75 2.78
N ASP A 126 -0.70 34.97 1.76
CA ASP A 126 -0.43 36.25 1.14
C ASP A 126 -0.63 36.11 -0.36
N ILE A 127 -1.69 36.76 -0.87
CA ILE A 127 -2.13 36.60 -2.26
C ILE A 127 -1.03 36.97 -3.27
N ASP A 128 -0.25 38.01 -2.99
CA ASP A 128 0.78 38.51 -3.92
C ASP A 128 1.99 37.57 -4.02
N LYS A 129 2.17 36.68 -3.03
CA LYS A 129 3.29 35.73 -2.95
C LYS A 129 2.88 34.28 -3.24
N ALA A 130 1.59 33.98 -3.29
CA ALA A 130 1.08 32.63 -3.51
C ALA A 130 1.37 32.16 -4.94
N LEU A 131 2.27 31.19 -5.10
CA LEU A 131 2.52 30.54 -6.39
C LEU A 131 1.81 29.17 -6.46
N PRO A 132 1.39 28.72 -7.66
CA PRO A 132 0.73 27.44 -7.86
C PRO A 132 1.53 26.28 -7.28
N ARG A 133 0.84 25.30 -6.68
CA ARG A 133 1.42 24.00 -6.36
C ARG A 133 1.94 23.36 -7.65
N PRO A 134 3.24 23.02 -7.71
CA PRO A 134 3.86 22.66 -8.98
C PRO A 134 3.71 21.15 -9.26
N TYR A 135 2.51 20.69 -9.57
CA TYR A 135 2.19 19.27 -9.77
C TYR A 135 3.08 18.64 -10.87
N ARG A 136 3.51 17.38 -10.65
CA ARG A 136 4.36 16.59 -11.57
C ARG A 136 3.78 15.20 -11.83
N PRO A 137 2.70 15.08 -12.64
CA PRO A 137 2.04 13.80 -12.95
C PRO A 137 2.82 12.91 -13.94
N PHE A 138 4.15 12.90 -13.87
CA PHE A 138 4.99 12.04 -14.70
C PHE A 138 5.05 10.62 -14.13
N ARG A 139 5.13 9.63 -15.02
CA ARG A 139 5.29 8.22 -14.67
C ARG A 139 5.95 7.44 -15.79
N TRP A 140 6.59 6.35 -15.41
CA TRP A 140 7.06 5.30 -16.30
C TRP A 140 6.46 3.95 -15.84
N PRO A 141 6.35 2.92 -16.70
CA PRO A 141 6.03 3.06 -18.11
C PRO A 141 4.76 3.90 -18.33
N PHE A 142 4.74 4.72 -19.39
CA PHE A 142 3.63 5.64 -19.63
C PHE A 142 2.42 4.93 -20.28
N HIS A 143 1.51 4.44 -19.43
CA HIS A 143 0.24 3.84 -19.84
C HIS A 143 -0.95 4.74 -19.50
N GLN A 144 -2.04 4.62 -20.27
CA GLN A 144 -3.30 5.32 -20.00
C GLN A 144 -4.08 4.59 -18.90
N THR A 145 -4.09 5.15 -17.68
CA THR A 145 -4.83 4.66 -16.51
C THR A 145 -5.46 5.84 -15.76
N MET A 146 -6.45 5.57 -14.89
CA MET A 146 -7.19 6.66 -14.21
C MET A 146 -6.34 7.48 -13.23
N SER A 147 -5.20 6.98 -12.74
CA SER A 147 -4.18 7.77 -11.99
C SER A 147 -4.68 8.43 -10.69
N LEU A 148 -5.66 7.81 -10.02
CA LEU A 148 -6.40 8.42 -8.92
C LEU A 148 -5.61 8.33 -7.60
N THR A 149 -5.58 9.43 -6.86
CA THR A 149 -5.03 9.52 -5.49
C THR A 149 -6.07 10.14 -4.56
N LYS A 150 -5.94 9.96 -3.23
CA LYS A 150 -6.84 10.62 -2.27
C LYS A 150 -6.69 12.14 -2.38
N MET A 151 -7.82 12.87 -2.42
CA MET A 151 -7.78 14.33 -2.42
C MET A 151 -7.30 14.87 -1.06
N ASP A 152 -6.46 15.90 -1.09
CA ASP A 152 -6.10 16.64 0.12
C ASP A 152 -7.18 17.70 0.40
N ALA A 153 -7.82 17.62 1.58
CA ALA A 153 -8.95 18.47 1.93
C ALA A 153 -8.56 19.95 2.04
N ASP A 154 -7.30 20.26 2.35
CA ASP A 154 -6.76 21.62 2.48
C ASP A 154 -6.56 22.35 1.13
N TRP A 155 -6.63 21.60 0.02
CA TRP A 155 -6.22 22.05 -1.32
C TRP A 155 -7.25 21.68 -2.40
N TRP A 156 -8.54 21.78 -2.06
CA TRP A 156 -9.62 21.56 -3.03
C TRP A 156 -9.75 22.74 -4.03
N LEU A 157 -9.79 23.97 -3.53
CA LEU A 157 -9.73 25.19 -4.34
C LEU A 157 -8.44 25.93 -4.00
N GLU A 158 -7.70 26.36 -5.01
CA GLU A 158 -6.35 26.90 -4.87
C GLU A 158 -6.34 28.37 -5.32
N VAL A 159 -5.98 29.27 -4.41
CA VAL A 159 -5.88 30.71 -4.69
C VAL A 159 -4.40 31.08 -4.83
N GLU A 160 -4.07 31.87 -5.85
CA GLU A 160 -2.71 32.16 -6.31
C GLU A 160 -2.57 33.65 -6.67
N ASN A 161 -1.35 34.15 -6.84
CA ASN A 161 -1.07 35.52 -7.28
C ASN A 161 -1.62 35.85 -8.68
N THR A 162 -1.94 34.85 -9.49
CA THR A 162 -2.64 35.03 -10.78
C THR A 162 -4.17 35.11 -10.65
N TYR A 163 -4.74 34.99 -9.45
CA TYR A 163 -6.18 34.88 -9.22
C TYR A 163 -6.98 36.02 -9.87
N THR A 164 -6.60 37.29 -9.65
CA THR A 164 -7.33 38.44 -10.19
C THR A 164 -7.34 38.47 -11.72
N SER A 165 -6.20 38.18 -12.37
CA SER A 165 -6.13 38.11 -13.84
C SER A 165 -6.82 36.87 -14.39
N ARG A 166 -6.76 35.73 -13.69
CA ARG A 166 -7.44 34.48 -14.08
C ARG A 166 -8.96 34.63 -14.01
N ILE A 167 -9.51 35.25 -12.97
CA ILE A 167 -10.94 35.54 -12.86
C ILE A 167 -11.38 36.50 -13.98
N ALA A 168 -10.62 37.57 -14.25
CA ALA A 168 -10.92 38.49 -15.35
C ALA A 168 -10.92 37.76 -16.72
N GLN A 169 -9.93 36.91 -16.98
CA GLN A 169 -9.84 36.11 -18.20
C GLN A 169 -11.03 35.14 -18.35
N ARG A 170 -11.46 34.49 -17.25
CA ARG A 170 -12.63 33.60 -17.24
C ARG A 170 -13.91 34.35 -17.63
N LYS A 171 -14.12 35.56 -17.09
CA LYS A 171 -15.28 36.42 -17.47
C LYS A 171 -15.24 36.81 -18.94
N GLN A 172 -14.08 37.24 -19.47
CA GLN A 172 -13.91 37.56 -20.89
C GLN A 172 -14.18 36.35 -21.81
N LEU A 173 -13.78 35.15 -21.39
CA LEU A 173 -14.09 33.91 -22.13
C LEU A 173 -15.60 33.63 -22.15
N TYR A 174 -16.32 33.87 -21.04
CA TYR A 174 -17.77 33.76 -20.99
C TYR A 174 -18.47 34.85 -21.84
N GLU A 175 -18.01 36.09 -21.81
CA GLU A 175 -18.52 37.17 -22.69
C GLU A 175 -18.33 36.85 -24.18
N LYS A 176 -17.19 36.26 -24.55
CA LYS A 176 -16.83 35.92 -25.95
C LYS A 176 -17.51 34.64 -26.45
N HIS A 177 -17.64 33.61 -25.61
CA HIS A 177 -18.05 32.27 -26.03
C HIS A 177 -19.38 31.78 -25.42
N GLY A 178 -19.89 32.44 -24.38
CA GLY A 178 -21.17 32.13 -23.73
C GLY A 178 -21.36 30.66 -23.40
N GLU A 179 -22.34 30.04 -24.08
CA GLU A 179 -22.67 28.62 -23.99
C GLU A 179 -21.50 27.67 -24.33
N GLY A 180 -20.47 28.13 -25.05
CA GLY A 180 -19.26 27.35 -25.30
C GLY A 180 -18.46 27.03 -24.03
N VAL A 181 -18.63 27.81 -22.94
CA VAL A 181 -17.89 27.66 -21.67
C VAL A 181 -18.79 27.55 -20.44
N LEU A 182 -20.07 27.95 -20.49
CA LEU A 182 -20.97 27.86 -19.33
C LEU A 182 -22.42 27.57 -19.78
N GLN A 183 -22.95 26.40 -19.38
CA GLN A 183 -24.35 26.00 -19.61
C GLN A 183 -24.90 25.21 -18.42
N TRP A 184 -26.23 25.17 -18.27
CA TRP A 184 -26.95 24.27 -17.37
C TRP A 184 -28.30 23.87 -17.97
N LEU A 185 -28.82 22.72 -17.56
CA LEU A 185 -30.12 22.18 -17.97
C LEU A 185 -31.06 22.02 -16.76
N PRO A 186 -32.39 22.00 -16.99
CA PRO A 186 -33.36 21.77 -15.91
C PRO A 186 -33.06 20.49 -15.12
N GLY A 187 -33.33 20.53 -13.81
CA GLY A 187 -33.03 19.48 -12.83
C GLY A 187 -31.65 19.58 -12.18
N SER A 188 -30.75 20.44 -12.70
CA SER A 188 -29.41 20.65 -12.14
C SER A 188 -29.33 21.66 -11.00
N GLU A 189 -30.44 22.31 -10.64
CA GLU A 189 -30.49 23.47 -9.74
C GLU A 189 -29.94 23.16 -8.34
N LEU A 190 -30.29 21.99 -7.78
CA LEU A 190 -29.78 21.56 -6.46
C LEU A 190 -28.26 21.35 -6.50
N ALA A 191 -27.75 20.69 -7.54
CA ALA A 191 -26.34 20.37 -7.67
C ALA A 191 -25.48 21.63 -7.92
N CYS A 192 -25.99 22.59 -8.70
CA CYS A 192 -25.34 23.88 -8.89
C CYS A 192 -25.31 24.71 -7.61
N LYS A 193 -26.43 24.78 -6.87
CA LYS A 193 -26.53 25.48 -5.56
C LYS A 193 -25.56 24.87 -4.55
N GLU A 194 -25.63 23.55 -4.38
CA GLU A 194 -24.81 22.78 -3.44
C GLU A 194 -23.31 22.97 -3.71
N LEU A 195 -22.88 22.85 -4.98
CA LEU A 195 -21.49 23.06 -5.35
C LEU A 195 -21.01 24.48 -5.02
N MET A 196 -21.80 25.50 -5.35
CA MET A 196 -21.49 26.90 -5.03
C MET A 196 -21.32 27.08 -3.51
N GLU A 197 -22.28 26.62 -2.71
CA GLU A 197 -22.23 26.79 -1.25
C GLU A 197 -21.02 26.09 -0.63
N MET A 198 -20.71 24.87 -1.07
CA MET A 198 -19.50 24.15 -0.64
C MET A 198 -18.22 24.91 -1.02
N CYS A 199 -18.14 25.48 -2.23
CA CYS A 199 -16.97 26.25 -2.67
C CYS A 199 -16.78 27.54 -1.88
N LEU A 200 -17.85 28.29 -1.61
CA LEU A 200 -17.78 29.53 -0.83
C LEU A 200 -17.47 29.26 0.64
N GLN A 201 -18.05 28.22 1.26
CA GLN A 201 -17.65 27.77 2.61
C GLN A 201 -16.17 27.41 2.68
N PHE A 202 -15.66 26.69 1.67
CA PHE A 202 -14.24 26.36 1.58
C PHE A 202 -13.38 27.62 1.56
N LEU A 203 -13.69 28.61 0.71
CA LEU A 203 -12.92 29.85 0.61
C LEU A 203 -12.95 30.66 1.91
N CYS A 204 -14.12 30.83 2.54
CA CYS A 204 -14.25 31.50 3.84
C CYS A 204 -13.48 30.79 4.96
N THR A 205 -13.47 29.45 4.98
CA THR A 205 -12.78 28.67 6.03
C THR A 205 -11.27 28.64 5.82
N ARG A 206 -10.82 28.43 4.57
CA ARG A 206 -9.39 28.34 4.24
C ARG A 206 -8.70 29.70 4.24
N PHE A 207 -9.36 30.74 3.74
CA PHE A 207 -8.79 32.07 3.51
C PHE A 207 -9.62 33.20 4.18
N PRO A 208 -9.86 33.15 5.51
CA PRO A 208 -10.81 34.02 6.22
C PRO A 208 -10.46 35.51 6.21
N HIS A 209 -9.23 35.87 5.85
CA HIS A 209 -8.80 37.27 5.70
C HIS A 209 -9.29 37.90 4.39
N TYR A 210 -9.57 37.09 3.37
CA TYR A 210 -9.87 37.53 2.00
C TYR A 210 -11.33 37.30 1.59
N PHE A 211 -11.97 36.26 2.13
CA PHE A 211 -13.35 35.90 1.81
C PHE A 211 -14.20 35.86 3.07
N SER A 212 -15.40 36.44 3.02
CA SER A 212 -16.38 36.34 4.11
C SER A 212 -17.79 36.10 3.54
N LEU A 213 -18.63 35.44 4.33
CA LEU A 213 -20.06 35.30 4.07
C LEU A 213 -20.77 35.92 5.27
N ALA A 214 -21.68 36.85 5.04
CA ALA A 214 -22.42 37.51 6.11
C ALA A 214 -23.36 36.54 6.84
N ASP A 215 -23.75 36.89 8.07
CA ASP A 215 -24.65 36.08 8.92
C ASP A 215 -26.02 35.82 8.26
N ASP A 216 -26.43 36.66 7.30
CA ASP A 216 -27.65 36.47 6.50
C ASP A 216 -27.55 35.35 5.45
N LYS A 217 -26.35 34.79 5.26
CA LYS A 217 -25.99 33.76 4.28
C LYS A 217 -26.25 34.13 2.81
N LYS A 218 -26.38 35.43 2.50
CA LYS A 218 -26.64 35.94 1.15
C LYS A 218 -25.50 36.78 0.63
N THR A 219 -24.93 37.62 1.49
CA THR A 219 -23.89 38.57 1.10
C THR A 219 -22.52 37.92 1.18
N PHE A 220 -21.90 37.63 0.04
CA PHE A 220 -20.52 37.14 -0.06
C PHE A 220 -19.58 38.31 -0.37
N GLU A 221 -18.49 38.40 0.37
CA GLU A 221 -17.46 39.43 0.25
C GLU A 221 -16.15 38.78 -0.22
N ASN A 222 -15.58 39.32 -1.29
CA ASN A 222 -14.28 38.92 -1.83
C ASN A 222 -13.37 40.15 -1.92
N LYS A 223 -12.48 40.26 -0.93
CA LYS A 223 -11.59 41.41 -0.73
C LYS A 223 -10.44 41.46 -1.74
N ILE A 224 -10.07 40.33 -2.36
CA ILE A 224 -9.04 40.30 -3.41
C ILE A 224 -9.54 41.03 -4.66
N LEU A 225 -10.82 40.83 -5.02
CA LEU A 225 -11.46 41.52 -6.15
C LEU A 225 -12.14 42.84 -5.76
N ALA A 226 -12.05 43.26 -4.49
CA ALA A 226 -12.79 44.38 -3.91
C ALA A 226 -14.30 44.35 -4.27
N SER A 227 -14.91 43.16 -4.13
CA SER A 227 -16.29 42.90 -4.58
C SER A 227 -17.15 42.34 -3.45
N THR A 228 -18.44 42.70 -3.48
CA THR A 228 -19.46 42.21 -2.56
C THR A 228 -20.72 41.96 -3.36
N GLU A 229 -21.27 40.75 -3.29
CA GLU A 229 -22.48 40.39 -4.02
C GLU A 229 -23.46 39.56 -3.21
N ASP A 230 -24.73 39.62 -3.63
CA ASP A 230 -25.80 38.77 -3.12
C ASP A 230 -25.89 37.53 -3.99
N VAL A 231 -25.40 36.40 -3.47
CA VAL A 231 -25.27 35.14 -4.22
C VAL A 231 -26.63 34.55 -4.62
N THR A 232 -27.73 35.03 -4.03
CA THR A 232 -29.09 34.59 -4.37
C THR A 232 -29.66 35.25 -5.62
N LYS A 233 -29.04 36.34 -6.10
CA LYS A 233 -29.51 37.11 -7.28
C LYS A 233 -28.98 36.58 -8.62
N LYS A 234 -28.03 35.64 -8.61
CA LYS A 234 -27.39 35.06 -9.81
C LYS A 234 -27.60 33.55 -9.85
N HIS A 235 -27.41 32.96 -11.03
CA HIS A 235 -27.29 31.50 -11.11
C HIS A 235 -26.00 31.04 -10.39
N PRO A 236 -25.99 29.93 -9.62
CA PRO A 236 -24.82 29.52 -8.83
C PRO A 236 -23.53 29.35 -9.64
N LEU A 237 -23.61 28.92 -10.91
CA LEU A 237 -22.44 28.84 -11.80
C LEU A 237 -21.86 30.21 -12.17
N LEU A 238 -22.65 31.29 -12.15
CA LEU A 238 -22.15 32.65 -12.40
C LEU A 238 -21.41 33.19 -11.17
N VAL A 239 -21.88 32.87 -9.95
CA VAL A 239 -21.15 33.16 -8.70
C VAL A 239 -19.80 32.42 -8.68
N LEU A 240 -19.77 31.16 -9.13
CA LEU A 240 -18.52 30.41 -9.32
C LEU A 240 -17.61 31.01 -10.40
N LEU A 241 -18.16 31.48 -11.53
CA LEU A 241 -17.40 32.22 -12.55
C LEU A 241 -16.81 33.53 -11.98
N ASP A 242 -17.56 34.21 -11.13
CA ASP A 242 -17.19 35.51 -10.58
C ASP A 242 -16.11 35.44 -9.48
N HIS A 243 -15.96 34.31 -8.79
CA HIS A 243 -15.12 34.19 -7.59
C HIS A 243 -14.23 32.94 -7.48
N VAL A 244 -14.45 31.87 -8.25
CA VAL A 244 -13.70 30.62 -8.14
C VAL A 244 -12.84 30.40 -9.38
N PRO A 245 -11.50 30.20 -9.25
CA PRO A 245 -10.60 30.15 -10.41
C PRO A 245 -10.61 28.79 -11.14
N GLU A 246 -11.21 27.76 -10.54
CA GLU A 246 -11.37 26.42 -11.12
C GLU A 246 -12.64 26.23 -11.97
N ASP A 247 -12.55 25.30 -12.90
CA ASP A 247 -13.66 24.80 -13.71
C ASP A 247 -14.40 23.66 -13.02
N PHE A 248 -15.66 23.45 -13.42
CA PHE A 248 -16.54 22.40 -12.90
C PHE A 248 -17.41 21.78 -14.01
N ALA A 249 -17.42 20.46 -14.09
CA ALA A 249 -18.42 19.68 -14.84
C ALA A 249 -19.27 18.87 -13.87
N ILE A 250 -20.59 19.10 -13.89
CA ILE A 250 -21.57 18.47 -13.01
C ILE A 250 -22.35 17.43 -13.79
N MET A 251 -22.28 16.19 -13.32
CA MET A 251 -22.94 15.04 -13.93
C MET A 251 -24.04 14.52 -13.01
N LEU A 252 -25.27 14.53 -13.51
CA LEU A 252 -26.43 14.02 -12.79
C LEU A 252 -26.70 12.58 -13.24
N ARG A 253 -27.08 11.72 -12.29
CA ARG A 253 -27.57 10.38 -12.62
C ARG A 253 -29.00 10.47 -13.11
N ASN A 254 -29.24 10.03 -14.34
CA ASN A 254 -30.57 9.88 -14.89
C ASN A 254 -31.28 8.69 -14.18
N PRO A 255 -32.43 8.91 -13.51
CA PRO A 255 -33.12 7.87 -12.76
C PRO A 255 -33.78 6.81 -13.65
N GLU A 256 -34.11 7.14 -14.91
CA GLU A 256 -34.74 6.22 -15.86
C GLU A 256 -33.72 5.30 -16.53
N THR A 257 -32.54 5.84 -16.89
CA THR A 257 -31.51 5.11 -17.66
C THR A 257 -30.34 4.63 -16.80
N GLY A 258 -30.18 5.17 -15.59
CA GLY A 258 -29.13 4.83 -14.62
C GLY A 258 -27.76 5.45 -14.90
N TYR A 259 -27.55 6.13 -16.03
CA TYR A 259 -26.27 6.73 -16.44
C TYR A 259 -26.07 8.15 -15.88
N TYR A 260 -24.81 8.56 -15.80
CA TYR A 260 -24.45 9.96 -15.55
C TYR A 260 -24.37 10.73 -16.87
N GLN A 261 -25.05 11.89 -16.94
CA GLN A 261 -25.07 12.79 -18.10
C GLN A 261 -24.56 14.18 -17.73
N PHE A 262 -23.91 14.88 -18.66
CA PHE A 262 -23.38 16.23 -18.43
C PHE A 262 -24.52 17.26 -18.46
N ARG A 263 -25.01 17.69 -17.28
CA ARG A 263 -26.20 18.54 -17.18
C ARG A 263 -25.92 20.00 -16.81
N ALA A 264 -24.76 20.30 -16.22
CA ALA A 264 -24.37 21.68 -15.92
C ALA A 264 -22.85 21.81 -15.80
N GLY A 265 -22.28 22.95 -16.21
CA GLY A 265 -20.85 23.17 -16.07
C GLY A 265 -20.38 24.60 -16.36
N LEU A 266 -19.14 24.84 -15.93
CA LEU A 266 -18.34 26.05 -16.10
C LEU A 266 -16.94 25.57 -16.48
N ILE A 267 -16.61 25.63 -17.77
CA ILE A 267 -15.37 25.12 -18.36
C ILE A 267 -14.70 26.24 -19.16
N CYS A 268 -13.87 27.06 -18.50
CA CYS A 268 -13.08 28.11 -19.12
C CYS A 268 -11.68 27.63 -19.56
N SER A 269 -11.29 26.39 -19.28
CA SER A 269 -9.94 25.87 -19.49
C SER A 269 -9.85 24.66 -20.45
N ALA A 270 -10.78 24.51 -21.38
CA ALA A 270 -10.72 23.41 -22.37
C ALA A 270 -9.76 23.68 -23.55
N ILE A 271 -9.00 22.65 -23.94
CA ILE A 271 -8.13 22.62 -25.13
C ILE A 271 -8.55 21.45 -26.03
N GLY A 272 -8.74 21.68 -27.32
CA GLY A 272 -9.16 20.66 -28.31
C GLY A 272 -10.61 20.17 -28.14
N TRP A 273 -11.40 20.82 -27.28
CA TRP A 273 -12.84 20.62 -27.10
C TRP A 273 -13.47 21.86 -26.44
N ASN A 274 -14.81 21.91 -26.34
CA ASN A 274 -15.54 22.93 -25.59
C ASN A 274 -16.79 22.34 -24.90
N LEU A 275 -17.38 23.07 -23.95
CA LEU A 275 -18.50 22.59 -23.14
C LEU A 275 -19.68 22.14 -24.03
N ALA A 276 -20.13 23.01 -24.94
CA ALA A 276 -21.26 22.75 -25.84
C ALA A 276 -21.09 21.45 -26.65
N SER A 277 -19.87 21.15 -27.16
CA SER A 277 -19.58 19.92 -27.91
C SER A 277 -19.72 18.62 -27.12
N LYS A 278 -19.83 18.70 -25.78
CA LYS A 278 -19.92 17.57 -24.83
C LYS A 278 -21.19 17.60 -23.99
N PHE A 279 -22.04 18.61 -24.15
CA PHE A 279 -23.17 18.85 -23.28
C PHE A 279 -24.29 17.83 -23.48
N ASN A 280 -25.00 17.49 -22.39
CA ASN A 280 -26.03 16.43 -22.29
C ASN A 280 -25.58 14.99 -22.66
N GLN A 281 -24.32 14.79 -23.06
CA GLN A 281 -23.75 13.47 -23.38
C GLN A 281 -23.49 12.63 -22.13
N GLN A 282 -23.46 11.32 -22.32
CA GLN A 282 -23.02 10.32 -21.34
C GLN A 282 -21.49 10.26 -21.27
N LEU A 283 -20.98 9.69 -20.17
CA LEU A 283 -19.53 9.66 -19.90
C LEU A 283 -18.71 8.98 -21.02
N HIS A 284 -19.13 7.83 -21.54
CA HIS A 284 -18.45 7.18 -22.66
C HIS A 284 -18.42 8.02 -23.94
N GLU A 285 -19.53 8.68 -24.28
CA GLU A 285 -19.67 9.51 -25.49
C GLU A 285 -18.66 10.65 -25.46
N ILE A 286 -18.55 11.32 -24.30
CA ILE A 286 -17.59 12.40 -24.05
C ILE A 286 -16.15 11.95 -24.32
N HIS A 287 -15.79 10.75 -23.86
CA HIS A 287 -14.43 10.22 -23.92
C HIS A 287 -14.09 9.46 -25.22
N THR A 288 -15.01 9.35 -26.18
CA THR A 288 -14.79 8.70 -27.49
C THR A 288 -13.45 9.05 -28.18
N PRO A 289 -12.95 10.32 -28.17
CA PRO A 289 -11.68 10.68 -28.83
C PRO A 289 -10.41 10.24 -28.09
N VAL A 290 -10.51 9.75 -26.84
CA VAL A 290 -9.35 9.43 -26.00
C VAL A 290 -8.76 8.07 -26.40
N PRO A 291 -7.45 7.99 -26.79
CA PRO A 291 -6.81 6.71 -27.10
C PRO A 291 -6.93 5.71 -25.96
N ASP A 292 -6.99 4.42 -26.33
CA ASP A 292 -7.23 3.31 -25.42
C ASP A 292 -8.55 3.34 -24.63
N TYR A 293 -9.37 4.41 -24.65
CA TYR A 293 -10.53 4.51 -23.76
C TYR A 293 -11.52 3.36 -23.96
N LYS A 294 -12.00 3.14 -25.19
CA LYS A 294 -12.92 2.05 -25.53
C LYS A 294 -12.38 0.65 -25.16
N GLN A 295 -11.07 0.47 -25.19
CA GLN A 295 -10.42 -0.83 -25.05
C GLN A 295 -9.97 -1.13 -23.61
N LYS A 296 -9.62 -0.09 -22.82
CA LYS A 296 -8.98 -0.23 -21.50
C LYS A 296 -9.71 0.48 -20.36
N MET A 297 -10.59 1.44 -20.64
CA MET A 297 -11.23 2.28 -19.61
C MET A 297 -12.76 2.25 -19.62
N GLN A 298 -13.41 2.23 -20.80
CA GLN A 298 -14.87 2.21 -20.95
C GLN A 298 -15.52 1.01 -20.24
N LEU A 299 -14.85 -0.14 -20.18
CA LEU A 299 -15.34 -1.32 -19.44
C LEU A 299 -15.36 -1.12 -17.91
N SER A 300 -14.47 -0.28 -17.38
CA SER A 300 -14.40 0.07 -15.95
C SER A 300 -15.31 1.25 -15.60
N MET A 301 -15.47 2.19 -16.55
CA MET A 301 -16.21 3.45 -16.37
C MET A 301 -17.69 3.34 -16.72
N ASP A 302 -18.09 2.48 -17.68
CA ASP A 302 -19.45 2.42 -18.22
C ASP A 302 -20.17 1.06 -17.98
N ARG A 303 -19.80 -0.08 -18.61
CA ARG A 303 -20.41 -1.39 -18.23
C ARG A 303 -19.62 -2.68 -18.40
N GLN A 304 -20.10 -3.64 -17.59
CA GLN A 304 -20.32 -5.06 -17.83
C GLN A 304 -19.12 -5.91 -18.27
N VAL A 305 -18.72 -6.80 -17.38
CA VAL A 305 -18.15 -8.09 -17.77
C VAL A 305 -19.07 -9.18 -17.26
N THR A 306 -19.93 -9.70 -18.15
CA THR A 306 -20.57 -11.00 -17.95
C THR A 306 -19.54 -12.08 -18.30
N LEU A 307 -18.67 -12.44 -17.36
CA LEU A 307 -17.89 -13.68 -17.43
C LEU A 307 -18.58 -14.74 -16.56
N VAL A 308 -19.32 -15.62 -17.23
CA VAL A 308 -19.84 -16.91 -16.73
C VAL A 308 -20.69 -16.84 -15.45
N PHE A 309 -21.85 -16.16 -15.53
CA PHE A 309 -23.02 -16.51 -14.72
C PHE A 309 -24.15 -16.96 -15.66
N VAL A 310 -24.19 -18.26 -15.97
CA VAL A 310 -25.27 -18.90 -16.76
C VAL A 310 -25.91 -20.04 -15.96
N PHE A 311 -26.07 -19.87 -14.63
CA PHE A 311 -26.78 -20.84 -13.78
C PHE A 311 -27.62 -20.26 -12.62
N ILE A 312 -27.78 -18.94 -12.52
CA ILE A 312 -28.81 -18.33 -11.66
C ILE A 312 -29.39 -17.14 -12.43
N GLY A 313 -30.72 -17.07 -12.53
CA GLY A 313 -31.41 -16.03 -13.29
C GLY A 313 -31.34 -14.66 -12.61
N ALA A 314 -30.34 -13.85 -12.96
CA ALA A 314 -30.22 -12.46 -12.55
C ALA A 314 -29.71 -11.61 -13.73
N ALA A 315 -30.51 -10.65 -14.19
CA ALA A 315 -30.16 -9.76 -15.30
C ALA A 315 -29.39 -8.51 -14.82
N ALA A 316 -28.53 -8.01 -15.71
CA ALA A 316 -27.44 -7.07 -15.43
C ALA A 316 -27.82 -5.58 -15.24
N ASP A 317 -27.12 -4.90 -14.32
CA ASP A 317 -27.17 -3.44 -14.11
C ASP A 317 -25.85 -2.68 -14.40
N GLN A 318 -25.98 -1.36 -14.69
CA GLN A 318 -24.94 -0.46 -15.23
C GLN A 318 -24.07 0.29 -14.17
N VAL A 319 -22.91 0.82 -14.61
CA VAL A 319 -22.01 1.79 -13.95
C VAL A 319 -21.74 1.59 -12.44
N ARG A 320 -20.73 0.75 -12.08
CA ARG A 320 -20.37 0.50 -10.68
C ARG A 320 -19.45 1.55 -10.01
N PHE A 321 -18.69 2.36 -10.75
CA PHE A 321 -17.70 3.26 -10.13
C PHE A 321 -18.35 4.50 -9.50
N PHE A 322 -19.00 5.35 -10.32
CA PHE A 322 -19.58 6.62 -9.85
C PHE A 322 -20.73 6.43 -8.87
N ALA A 323 -21.64 5.47 -9.12
CA ALA A 323 -22.76 5.18 -8.22
C ALA A 323 -22.31 4.70 -6.82
N LYS A 324 -21.15 4.04 -6.72
CA LYS A 324 -20.56 3.58 -5.45
C LYS A 324 -19.52 4.52 -4.87
N MET A 325 -19.24 5.66 -5.51
CA MET A 325 -18.32 6.64 -4.94
C MET A 325 -18.97 7.25 -3.70
N PRO A 326 -18.34 7.18 -2.51
CA PRO A 326 -18.86 7.79 -1.31
C PRO A 326 -18.49 9.28 -1.27
N THR A 327 -19.17 10.04 -0.42
CA THR A 327 -18.99 11.49 -0.27
C THR A 327 -17.72 11.84 0.51
N ASP A 328 -17.26 10.94 1.38
CA ASP A 328 -16.17 11.13 2.35
C ASP A 328 -14.76 10.95 1.76
N LYS A 329 -14.66 10.32 0.59
CA LYS A 329 -13.39 9.99 -0.09
C LYS A 329 -13.31 10.61 -1.48
N PRO A 330 -13.27 11.95 -1.59
CA PRO A 330 -12.94 12.63 -2.85
C PRO A 330 -11.52 12.26 -3.31
N ILE A 331 -11.30 12.31 -4.62
CA ILE A 331 -10.05 11.87 -5.26
C ILE A 331 -9.52 12.90 -6.26
N GLN A 332 -8.22 12.85 -6.53
CA GLN A 332 -7.50 13.82 -7.36
C GLN A 332 -6.51 13.14 -8.31
N ARG A 333 -6.20 13.81 -9.43
CA ARG A 333 -5.23 13.39 -10.46
C ARG A 333 -4.75 14.59 -11.27
N GLY A 334 -3.58 14.48 -11.91
CA GLY A 334 -3.11 15.47 -12.89
C GLY A 334 -3.12 14.90 -14.31
N SER A 335 -3.73 15.60 -15.26
CA SER A 335 -3.42 15.45 -16.69
C SER A 335 -2.40 16.52 -17.07
N TRP A 336 -1.50 16.25 -18.01
CA TRP A 336 -0.50 17.22 -18.43
C TRP A 336 -0.38 17.35 -19.95
N ALA A 337 0.17 18.47 -20.41
CA ALA A 337 0.57 18.76 -21.78
C ALA A 337 1.83 19.65 -21.79
N LEU A 338 2.43 19.85 -22.96
CA LEU A 338 3.43 20.91 -23.18
C LEU A 338 2.85 21.89 -24.20
N GLU A 339 2.98 23.17 -23.93
CA GLU A 339 2.27 24.25 -24.63
C GLU A 339 3.20 25.43 -24.91
N ILE A 340 2.89 26.21 -25.96
CA ILE A 340 3.47 27.53 -26.19
C ILE A 340 2.64 28.55 -25.38
N ASP A 341 3.33 29.37 -24.59
CA ASP A 341 2.76 30.34 -23.65
C ASP A 341 1.78 29.69 -22.65
N GLN A 342 0.66 30.34 -22.33
CA GLN A 342 -0.30 29.87 -21.32
C GLN A 342 -1.75 29.82 -21.84
N PRO A 343 -2.05 29.04 -22.89
CA PRO A 343 -3.37 28.97 -23.50
C PRO A 343 -4.35 28.34 -22.51
N LEU A 344 -5.32 29.14 -22.04
CA LEU A 344 -6.34 28.65 -21.12
C LEU A 344 -7.42 27.88 -21.88
N TYR A 345 -8.01 28.51 -22.90
CA TYR A 345 -9.09 27.99 -23.74
C TYR A 345 -8.68 28.00 -25.21
N MET A 346 -8.78 26.85 -25.88
CA MET A 346 -8.46 26.67 -27.30
C MET A 346 -9.41 25.60 -27.88
N PRO A 347 -10.63 25.98 -28.29
CA PRO A 347 -11.60 25.05 -28.87
C PRO A 347 -11.18 24.61 -30.28
N PRO A 348 -11.78 23.54 -30.84
CA PRO A 348 -11.47 23.10 -32.21
C PRO A 348 -11.72 24.21 -33.24
N GLY A 349 -10.73 24.49 -34.08
CA GLY A 349 -10.77 25.55 -35.09
C GLY A 349 -10.38 26.95 -34.57
N ASP A 350 -9.82 27.07 -33.36
CA ASP A 350 -9.23 28.31 -32.89
C ASP A 350 -7.94 28.65 -33.68
N PRO A 351 -7.68 29.93 -34.05
CA PRO A 351 -6.46 30.30 -34.79
C PRO A 351 -5.16 29.87 -34.12
N ASP A 352 -5.10 29.82 -32.78
CA ASP A 352 -3.91 29.41 -32.06
C ASP A 352 -3.69 27.89 -32.12
N GLU A 353 -4.70 27.08 -32.47
CA GLU A 353 -4.57 25.63 -32.68
C GLU A 353 -3.66 25.31 -33.88
N ALA A 354 -3.68 26.14 -34.92
CA ALA A 354 -2.83 25.98 -36.11
C ALA A 354 -1.32 26.10 -35.79
N SER A 355 -0.96 26.78 -34.70
CA SER A 355 0.45 26.88 -34.24
C SER A 355 1.03 25.52 -33.80
N ARG A 356 0.18 24.52 -33.60
CA ARG A 356 0.58 23.16 -33.21
C ARG A 356 0.87 22.24 -34.40
N GLU A 357 0.57 22.67 -35.62
CA GLU A 357 0.78 21.88 -36.83
C GLU A 357 2.21 22.00 -37.39
N PHE A 358 3.01 22.95 -36.89
CA PHE A 358 4.41 23.15 -37.30
C PHE A 358 5.33 23.52 -36.14
N GLN A 359 6.62 23.22 -36.28
CA GLN A 359 7.66 23.65 -35.33
C GLN A 359 8.25 24.98 -35.79
N SER A 360 7.96 26.07 -35.06
CA SER A 360 8.52 27.39 -35.38
C SER A 360 10.01 27.48 -35.05
N ALA A 361 10.82 28.00 -35.98
CA ALA A 361 12.25 28.27 -35.77
C ALA A 361 12.50 29.41 -34.76
N ASP A 362 11.53 30.32 -34.60
CA ASP A 362 11.60 31.47 -33.68
C ASP A 362 11.07 31.14 -32.26
N LEU A 363 10.70 29.88 -31.99
CA LEU A 363 10.24 29.46 -30.67
C LEU A 363 11.41 29.38 -29.69
N THR A 364 11.32 30.13 -28.58
CA THR A 364 12.33 30.13 -27.52
C THR A 364 11.87 29.33 -26.29
N ALA A 365 12.83 28.90 -25.47
CA ALA A 365 12.57 28.04 -24.32
C ALA A 365 11.73 28.73 -23.21
N GLU A 366 11.77 30.06 -23.13
CA GLU A 366 11.00 30.88 -22.19
C GLU A 366 9.48 30.79 -22.45
N ARG A 367 9.09 30.56 -23.71
CA ARG A 367 7.69 30.40 -24.11
C ARG A 367 7.16 28.99 -23.91
N CYS A 368 8.03 27.99 -23.78
CA CYS A 368 7.61 26.60 -23.58
C CYS A 368 7.16 26.38 -22.13
N HIS A 369 5.88 26.08 -21.93
CA HIS A 369 5.30 25.80 -20.62
C HIS A 369 4.82 24.35 -20.51
N PHE A 370 4.98 23.79 -19.32
CA PHE A 370 4.31 22.56 -18.91
C PHE A 370 2.96 22.92 -18.31
N ARG A 371 1.90 22.48 -18.97
CA ARG A 371 0.53 22.65 -18.50
C ARG A 371 0.12 21.41 -17.71
N VAL A 372 -0.43 21.60 -16.51
CA VAL A 372 -1.12 20.56 -15.75
C VAL A 372 -2.58 20.96 -15.58
N ASP A 373 -3.48 20.13 -16.09
CA ASP A 373 -4.88 20.14 -15.67
C ASP A 373 -4.95 19.33 -14.37
N TRP A 374 -4.93 20.03 -13.23
CA TRP A 374 -5.16 19.40 -11.94
C TRP A 374 -6.66 19.12 -11.79
N GLN A 375 -7.03 17.88 -11.50
CA GLN A 375 -8.41 17.41 -11.61
C GLN A 375 -8.83 16.75 -10.30
N THR A 376 -9.94 17.20 -9.72
CA THR A 376 -10.59 16.50 -8.59
C THR A 376 -11.94 15.90 -9.01
N LEU A 377 -12.34 14.83 -8.34
CA LEU A 377 -13.64 14.18 -8.51
C LEU A 377 -14.26 13.97 -7.14
N ARG A 378 -15.52 14.36 -6.97
CA ARG A 378 -16.29 14.13 -5.75
C ARG A 378 -17.78 13.88 -6.04
N ARG A 379 -18.42 13.12 -5.15
CA ARG A 379 -19.89 13.03 -5.05
C ARG A 379 -20.38 14.11 -4.09
N LEU A 380 -21.43 14.82 -4.47
CA LEU A 380 -22.09 15.81 -3.62
C LEU A 380 -23.09 15.12 -2.65
N PRO A 381 -23.15 15.49 -1.35
CA PRO A 381 -23.94 14.76 -0.36
C PRO A 381 -25.47 14.89 -0.49
N LEU A 382 -26.00 16.06 -0.87
CA LEU A 382 -27.45 16.30 -0.99
C LEU A 382 -27.98 15.93 -2.37
N SER A 383 -27.31 16.30 -3.46
CA SER A 383 -27.79 15.97 -4.82
C SER A 383 -27.36 14.59 -5.33
N ALA A 384 -26.38 13.93 -4.70
CA ALA A 384 -25.68 12.74 -5.21
C ALA A 384 -25.02 12.91 -6.60
N SER A 385 -24.89 14.15 -7.08
CA SER A 385 -24.25 14.45 -8.37
C SER A 385 -22.74 14.24 -8.32
N MET A 386 -22.15 13.88 -9.45
CA MET A 386 -20.70 13.79 -9.60
C MET A 386 -20.15 15.10 -10.13
N VAL A 387 -19.22 15.71 -9.40
CA VAL A 387 -18.53 16.92 -9.82
C VAL A 387 -17.09 16.57 -10.17
N PHE A 388 -16.74 16.78 -11.43
CA PHE A 388 -15.36 16.89 -11.87
C PHE A 388 -14.96 18.36 -11.78
N ASN A 389 -13.85 18.65 -11.13
CA ASN A 389 -13.30 19.99 -10.97
C ASN A 389 -11.91 20.02 -11.63
N PHE A 390 -11.56 21.12 -12.30
CA PHE A 390 -10.32 21.24 -13.06
C PHE A 390 -9.64 22.60 -12.88
N LYS A 391 -8.31 22.60 -12.75
CA LYS A 391 -7.50 23.82 -12.76
C LYS A 391 -6.33 23.68 -13.73
N ALA A 392 -6.23 24.58 -14.70
CA ALA A 392 -5.08 24.66 -15.60
C ALA A 392 -3.96 25.47 -14.95
N LEU A 393 -2.82 24.81 -14.70
CA LEU A 393 -1.63 25.35 -14.07
C LEU A 393 -0.47 25.29 -15.06
N PHE A 394 0.38 26.32 -15.07
CA PHE A 394 1.47 26.46 -16.04
C PHE A 394 2.80 26.64 -15.31
N THR A 395 3.80 25.82 -15.63
CA THR A 395 5.19 25.99 -15.19
C THR A 395 6.08 26.20 -16.41
N PRO A 396 6.92 27.24 -16.49
CA PRO A 396 7.95 27.34 -17.53
C PRO A 396 8.87 26.11 -17.51
N VAL A 397 9.10 25.47 -18.68
CA VAL A 397 9.96 24.27 -18.79
C VAL A 397 11.43 24.59 -18.45
N GLN A 398 11.78 25.87 -18.39
CA GLN A 398 13.07 26.33 -17.91
C GLN A 398 13.32 25.98 -16.42
N GLU A 399 12.29 26.00 -15.57
CA GLU A 399 12.41 25.76 -14.12
C GLU A 399 12.80 24.32 -13.77
N PHE A 400 12.49 23.35 -14.65
CA PHE A 400 12.78 21.93 -14.44
C PHE A 400 14.28 21.61 -14.27
N ARG A 401 15.17 22.57 -14.57
CA ARG A 401 16.63 22.39 -14.49
C ARG A 401 17.07 21.87 -13.13
N ASP A 402 16.48 22.38 -12.07
CA ASP A 402 16.93 22.17 -10.70
C ASP A 402 16.06 21.14 -9.96
N GLU A 403 15.07 20.55 -10.64
CA GLU A 403 14.17 19.52 -10.12
C GLU A 403 14.79 18.11 -10.32
N PRO A 404 15.14 17.36 -9.25
CA PRO A 404 15.71 16.02 -9.38
C PRO A 404 14.78 15.06 -10.13
N TYR A 405 15.34 14.20 -10.98
CA TYR A 405 14.65 13.23 -11.85
C TYR A 405 13.70 13.80 -12.92
N ILE A 406 13.09 14.97 -12.71
CA ILE A 406 12.02 15.52 -13.57
C ILE A 406 12.46 15.69 -15.04
N PRO A 407 13.62 16.30 -15.37
CA PRO A 407 14.11 16.34 -16.75
C PRO A 407 14.27 14.96 -17.38
N SER A 408 14.82 13.99 -16.63
CA SER A 408 15.09 12.65 -17.15
C SER A 408 13.83 11.82 -17.39
N ILE A 409 12.82 11.89 -16.51
CA ILE A 409 11.57 11.14 -16.71
C ILE A 409 10.70 11.78 -17.80
N LEU A 410 10.66 13.11 -17.91
CA LEU A 410 9.95 13.79 -19.00
C LEU A 410 10.59 13.45 -20.34
N LEU A 411 11.92 13.57 -20.46
CA LEU A 411 12.64 13.19 -21.68
C LEU A 411 12.40 11.73 -22.05
N LYS A 412 12.43 10.82 -21.07
CA LYS A 412 12.10 9.39 -21.27
C LYS A 412 10.67 9.18 -21.78
N VAL A 413 9.68 9.88 -21.20
CA VAL A 413 8.29 9.80 -21.67
C VAL A 413 8.12 10.35 -23.09
N LEU A 414 8.81 11.44 -23.44
CA LEU A 414 8.75 12.02 -24.79
C LEU A 414 9.52 11.21 -25.86
N ASN A 415 10.46 10.35 -25.46
CA ASN A 415 11.28 9.55 -26.38
C ASN A 415 10.81 8.09 -26.51
N GLU A 416 10.33 7.49 -25.41
CA GLU A 416 9.97 6.06 -25.34
C GLU A 416 8.46 5.83 -25.10
N GLY A 417 7.68 6.89 -24.86
CA GLY A 417 6.25 6.79 -24.58
C GLY A 417 5.44 6.18 -25.73
N ASN A 418 4.27 5.61 -25.42
CA ASN A 418 3.40 5.04 -26.45
C ASN A 418 2.98 6.12 -27.47
N GLU A 419 3.34 5.89 -28.74
CA GLU A 419 3.18 6.86 -29.83
C GLU A 419 1.75 7.41 -29.94
N ALA A 420 0.72 6.57 -29.81
CA ALA A 420 -0.67 7.02 -29.90
C ALA A 420 -1.06 7.95 -28.74
N ILE A 421 -0.49 7.76 -27.55
CA ILE A 421 -0.73 8.62 -26.40
C ILE A 421 0.09 9.92 -26.53
N ILE A 422 1.35 9.86 -26.95
CA ILE A 422 2.19 11.07 -27.16
C ILE A 422 1.60 11.95 -28.28
N LYS A 423 1.14 11.34 -29.38
CA LYS A 423 0.45 12.05 -30.47
C LYS A 423 -0.85 12.70 -29.99
N TYR A 424 -1.64 12.02 -29.16
CA TYR A 424 -2.85 12.62 -28.55
C TYR A 424 -2.53 13.71 -27.53
N LYS A 425 -1.39 13.63 -26.85
CA LYS A 425 -0.85 14.69 -25.98
C LYS A 425 -0.33 15.91 -26.74
N ASN A 426 -0.19 15.79 -28.07
CA ASN A 426 0.17 16.84 -29.02
C ASN A 426 1.44 17.64 -28.65
N THR A 427 2.44 16.99 -28.05
CA THR A 427 3.68 17.64 -27.58
C THR A 427 4.62 18.06 -28.71
N TRP A 428 4.42 17.52 -29.92
CA TRP A 428 5.37 17.62 -31.04
C TRP A 428 5.78 19.06 -31.38
N HIS A 429 4.84 20.01 -31.33
CA HIS A 429 5.06 21.41 -31.72
C HIS A 429 6.10 22.18 -30.88
N VAL A 430 6.48 21.67 -29.70
CA VAL A 430 7.55 22.23 -28.85
C VAL A 430 8.76 21.32 -28.66
N GLU A 431 8.72 20.07 -29.15
CA GLU A 431 9.73 19.06 -28.84
C GLU A 431 11.13 19.41 -29.36
N HIS A 432 11.24 20.17 -30.46
CA HIS A 432 12.52 20.65 -31.01
C HIS A 432 13.24 21.65 -30.10
N VAL A 433 12.52 22.33 -29.20
CA VAL A 433 13.10 23.21 -28.17
C VAL A 433 13.23 22.48 -26.84
N VAL A 434 12.19 21.73 -26.45
CA VAL A 434 12.13 21.07 -25.14
C VAL A 434 13.12 19.91 -25.02
N LYS A 435 13.23 19.00 -26.00
CA LYS A 435 14.13 17.83 -25.88
C LYS A 435 15.60 18.25 -25.74
N PRO A 436 16.17 19.13 -26.60
CA PRO A 436 17.55 19.59 -26.43
C PRO A 436 17.78 20.34 -25.12
N LEU A 437 16.80 21.12 -24.64
CA LEU A 437 16.88 21.81 -23.35
C LEU A 437 17.00 20.82 -22.18
N LEU A 438 16.24 19.72 -22.19
CA LEU A 438 16.32 18.69 -21.15
C LEU A 438 17.65 17.92 -21.23
N GLU A 439 18.11 17.58 -22.42
CA GLU A 439 19.39 16.88 -22.66
C GLU A 439 20.61 17.73 -22.25
N GLN A 440 20.62 19.02 -22.59
CA GLN A 440 21.65 19.97 -22.16
C GLN A 440 21.69 20.11 -20.63
N LYS A 441 20.52 20.09 -19.97
CA LYS A 441 20.43 20.18 -18.49
C LYS A 441 20.90 18.90 -17.80
N LEU A 442 20.61 17.73 -18.37
CA LEU A 442 21.10 16.44 -17.85
C LEU A 442 22.62 16.27 -18.03
N SER A 443 23.20 16.80 -19.11
CA SER A 443 24.65 16.74 -19.35
C SER A 443 25.47 17.79 -18.59
N SER A 444 24.84 18.85 -18.07
CA SER A 444 25.51 19.95 -17.35
C SER A 444 25.29 19.96 -15.83
N SER A 445 24.65 18.92 -15.27
CA SER A 445 24.23 18.88 -13.87
C SER A 445 24.58 17.55 -13.19
N SER A 446 24.92 17.61 -11.90
CA SER A 446 25.15 16.43 -11.05
C SER A 446 23.85 15.83 -10.46
N LEU A 447 22.71 16.15 -11.07
CA LEU A 447 21.39 15.67 -10.64
C LEU A 447 21.21 14.16 -10.90
N LEU A 448 20.42 13.54 -10.04
CA LEU A 448 20.10 12.12 -10.10
C LEU A 448 19.29 11.83 -11.38
N THR A 449 19.84 10.97 -12.24
CA THR A 449 19.16 10.46 -13.43
C THR A 449 18.17 9.37 -13.04
N TYR A 450 17.04 9.28 -13.76
CA TYR A 450 16.05 8.22 -13.55
C TYR A 450 16.59 6.86 -14.03
N PRO A 451 16.85 5.88 -13.14
CA PRO A 451 17.33 4.57 -13.55
C PRO A 451 16.20 3.70 -14.09
N ASN A 452 16.54 2.53 -14.65
CA ASN A 452 15.57 1.46 -14.96
C ASN A 452 15.04 0.79 -13.68
N VAL A 453 14.29 1.53 -12.87
CA VAL A 453 13.72 1.10 -11.58
C VAL A 453 12.49 0.21 -11.81
N PRO A 454 12.28 -0.90 -11.07
CA PRO A 454 11.08 -1.72 -11.16
C PRO A 454 9.77 -0.97 -10.83
N GLN A 455 8.68 -1.34 -11.51
CA GLN A 455 7.41 -0.59 -11.51
C GLN A 455 6.77 -0.35 -10.13
N HIS A 456 7.06 -1.19 -9.13
CA HIS A 456 6.49 -1.08 -7.79
C HIS A 456 7.14 0.03 -6.94
N GLU A 457 8.44 0.31 -7.10
CA GLU A 457 9.11 1.40 -6.36
C GLU A 457 8.72 2.79 -6.90
N GLN A 458 8.38 2.87 -8.19
CA GLN A 458 8.13 4.13 -8.89
C GLN A 458 6.94 4.90 -8.30
N ILE A 459 5.90 4.18 -7.86
CA ILE A 459 4.70 4.77 -7.24
C ILE A 459 5.02 5.33 -5.85
N ALA A 460 5.82 4.62 -5.05
CA ALA A 460 6.20 5.06 -3.70
C ALA A 460 7.11 6.30 -3.73
N LYS A 461 8.13 6.31 -4.59
CA LYS A 461 9.07 7.44 -4.73
C LYS A 461 8.38 8.70 -5.28
N PHE A 462 7.43 8.57 -6.21
CA PHE A 462 6.62 9.73 -6.67
C PHE A 462 5.60 10.22 -5.64
N ALA A 463 5.01 9.35 -4.82
CA ALA A 463 4.11 9.76 -3.75
C ALA A 463 4.81 10.55 -2.63
N MET A 464 6.10 10.26 -2.38
CA MET A 464 6.95 11.07 -1.49
C MET A 464 7.34 12.40 -2.13
N ALA A 465 7.89 12.38 -3.35
CA ALA A 465 8.34 13.61 -4.03
C ALA A 465 7.19 14.62 -4.27
N SER A 466 5.97 14.16 -4.56
CA SER A 466 4.79 15.03 -4.73
C SER A 466 4.23 15.60 -3.42
N ARG A 467 4.61 15.05 -2.25
CA ARG A 467 4.30 15.62 -0.93
C ARG A 467 5.32 16.68 -0.51
N ASP A 468 6.62 16.38 -0.63
CA ASP A 468 7.68 17.27 -0.11
C ASP A 468 7.84 18.56 -0.92
N TRP A 469 7.50 18.54 -2.22
CA TRP A 469 7.79 19.65 -3.13
C TRP A 469 6.61 20.62 -3.37
N ALA A 470 5.49 20.45 -2.66
CA ALA A 470 4.46 21.50 -2.56
C ALA A 470 4.90 22.71 -1.69
N ALA A 471 6.15 22.73 -1.21
CA ALA A 471 6.67 23.67 -0.23
C ALA A 471 7.66 24.79 -0.69
N PRO A 472 7.87 25.15 -1.98
CA PRO A 472 8.77 26.24 -2.33
C PRO A 472 8.23 27.64 -1.98
N ASN A 473 6.90 27.82 -1.95
CA ASN A 473 6.26 29.14 -1.84
C ASN A 473 5.28 29.33 -0.66
N LEU A 474 5.12 28.30 0.20
CA LEU A 474 5.03 28.59 1.63
C LEU A 474 6.28 29.42 1.99
N PRO A 475 6.21 30.50 2.78
CA PRO A 475 7.35 31.35 3.09
C PRO A 475 8.43 30.57 3.86
N LYS A 476 9.29 29.85 3.10
CA LYS A 476 10.09 28.66 3.47
C LYS A 476 9.92 28.29 4.93
N VAL A 477 8.76 27.71 5.32
CA VAL A 477 8.22 27.70 6.70
C VAL A 477 9.35 27.93 7.66
N ARG A 478 9.57 29.23 8.00
CA ARG A 478 10.87 29.70 8.51
C ARG A 478 11.31 28.69 9.55
N ARG A 479 12.59 28.25 9.56
CA ARG A 479 13.05 27.21 10.50
C ARG A 479 12.37 27.36 11.86
N ASN A 480 12.33 28.60 12.37
CA ASN A 480 11.49 29.17 13.44
C ASN A 480 10.08 28.58 13.72
N ALA A 481 9.40 27.95 12.77
CA ALA A 481 8.01 27.48 12.82
C ALA A 481 7.91 25.94 12.90
N THR A 482 8.67 25.17 12.12
CA THR A 482 9.00 23.78 12.49
C THR A 482 9.81 23.77 13.79
N GLU A 483 10.57 24.81 14.08
CA GLU A 483 11.21 25.12 15.36
C GLU A 483 10.23 25.66 16.41
N ALA A 484 9.07 26.25 16.06
CA ALA A 484 8.04 26.61 17.04
C ALA A 484 7.16 25.41 17.40
N LEU A 485 6.89 24.53 16.44
CA LEU A 485 6.28 23.22 16.71
C LEU A 485 7.27 22.29 17.40
N ARG A 486 8.57 22.27 17.03
CA ARG A 486 9.61 21.58 17.81
C ARG A 486 9.82 22.24 19.18
N ALA A 487 9.81 23.56 19.34
CA ALA A 487 9.94 24.22 20.64
C ALA A 487 8.68 24.11 21.52
N LYS A 488 7.49 23.90 20.92
CA LYS A 488 6.26 23.53 21.65
C LYS A 488 6.14 22.04 21.94
N ALA A 489 6.70 21.17 21.10
CA ALA A 489 6.66 19.70 21.26
C ALA A 489 7.83 19.15 22.07
N PHE A 490 8.99 19.80 22.06
CA PHE A 490 10.11 19.46 22.92
C PHE A 490 9.84 20.00 24.32
N GLU A 491 9.53 19.09 25.23
CA GLU A 491 9.48 19.36 26.66
C GLU A 491 10.70 20.21 27.11
N PRO A 492 10.54 21.12 28.09
CA PRO A 492 11.65 21.91 28.61
C PRO A 492 12.86 21.06 29.05
N ARG A 493 12.63 19.81 29.46
CA ARG A 493 13.66 18.82 29.79
C ARG A 493 14.50 18.42 28.56
N LEU A 494 13.89 18.15 27.41
CA LEU A 494 14.59 17.82 26.17
C LEU A 494 15.42 19.00 25.67
N GLN A 495 14.88 20.22 25.69
CA GLN A 495 15.64 21.41 25.30
C GLN A 495 16.89 21.61 26.18
N LYS A 496 16.74 21.43 27.50
CA LYS A 496 17.83 21.51 28.49
C LYS A 496 18.90 20.41 28.34
N GLU A 497 18.53 19.20 27.94
CA GLU A 497 19.51 18.15 27.66
C GLU A 497 20.17 18.32 26.30
N LEU A 498 19.44 18.80 25.29
CA LEU A 498 19.96 19.08 23.94
C LEU A 498 20.99 20.21 23.97
N SER A 499 20.79 21.25 24.78
CA SER A 499 21.75 22.37 24.94
C SER A 499 23.06 21.97 25.63
N ARG A 500 23.19 20.74 26.13
CA ARG A 500 24.41 20.18 26.74
C ARG A 500 25.21 19.30 25.78
N LEU A 501 24.80 19.21 24.52
CA LEU A 501 25.45 18.39 23.49
C LEU A 501 25.91 19.30 22.34
N ASP A 502 26.93 18.85 21.62
CA ASP A 502 27.55 19.60 20.51
C ASP A 502 26.49 20.08 19.49
N PRO A 503 26.26 21.39 19.32
CA PRO A 503 25.23 21.91 18.43
C PRO A 503 25.53 21.69 16.94
N SER A 504 26.76 21.32 16.56
CA SER A 504 27.12 21.06 15.16
C SER A 504 26.52 19.76 14.61
N VAL A 505 26.35 18.74 15.47
CA VAL A 505 25.70 17.48 15.13
C VAL A 505 24.17 17.71 15.08
N PRO A 506 23.47 17.39 13.98
CA PRO A 506 22.04 17.66 13.90
C PRO A 506 21.21 16.78 14.85
N PHE A 507 20.07 17.30 15.32
CA PHE A 507 19.01 16.55 15.98
C PHE A 507 17.69 16.86 15.27
N ASN A 508 17.33 16.02 14.30
CA ASN A 508 16.20 16.25 13.40
C ASN A 508 15.18 15.11 13.50
N PRO A 509 14.40 15.01 14.59
CA PRO A 509 13.25 14.13 14.62
C PRO A 509 12.17 14.60 13.64
N GLU A 510 11.50 13.64 13.04
CA GLU A 510 10.15 13.77 12.49
C GLU A 510 9.13 13.48 13.61
N VAL A 511 8.02 14.20 13.61
CA VAL A 511 6.91 14.08 14.58
C VAL A 511 5.66 13.59 13.87
N ARG A 512 4.80 12.84 14.58
CA ARG A 512 3.54 12.26 14.03
C ARG A 512 3.75 11.23 12.90
N TYR A 513 4.92 10.62 12.82
CA TYR A 513 5.17 9.49 11.92
C TYR A 513 4.21 8.32 12.22
N LEU A 514 3.73 7.63 11.19
CA LEU A 514 2.93 6.40 11.32
C LEU A 514 3.75 5.23 10.81
N HIS A 515 4.28 4.43 11.75
CA HIS A 515 4.99 3.20 11.44
C HIS A 515 4.01 2.05 11.24
N HIS A 516 4.32 1.13 10.32
CA HIS A 516 3.54 -0.08 10.09
C HIS A 516 4.42 -1.24 9.60
N THR A 517 3.96 -2.47 9.79
CA THR A 517 4.57 -3.65 9.15
C THR A 517 4.23 -3.73 7.67
N TRP A 518 5.04 -4.41 6.86
CA TRP A 518 4.81 -4.56 5.41
C TRP A 518 3.42 -5.12 5.08
N ALA A 519 2.97 -6.14 5.82
CA ALA A 519 1.65 -6.74 5.63
C ALA A 519 0.49 -5.87 6.15
N GLN A 520 0.77 -4.71 6.76
CA GLN A 520 -0.21 -3.85 7.45
C GLN A 520 -1.02 -4.63 8.49
N THR A 521 -0.33 -5.47 9.25
CA THR A 521 -0.89 -6.25 10.38
C THR A 521 -0.77 -5.49 11.69
N PHE A 522 0.23 -4.60 11.81
CA PHE A 522 0.52 -3.83 13.00
C PHE A 522 0.88 -2.39 12.65
N PHE A 523 0.54 -1.46 13.54
CA PHE A 523 0.76 -0.02 13.42
C PHE A 523 1.25 0.56 14.75
N SER A 524 2.07 1.61 14.70
CA SER A 524 2.43 2.41 15.88
C SER A 524 2.76 3.85 15.51
N ARG A 525 2.51 4.78 16.43
CA ARG A 525 2.92 6.19 16.29
C ARG A 525 4.03 6.50 17.30
N PRO A 526 5.31 6.49 16.90
CA PRO A 526 6.40 6.92 17.78
C PRO A 526 6.30 8.42 18.09
N GLU A 527 6.73 8.81 19.29
CA GLU A 527 6.93 10.21 19.71
C GLU A 527 7.83 10.95 18.71
N PHE A 528 8.98 10.34 18.39
CA PHE A 528 9.91 10.81 17.36
C PHE A 528 10.35 9.67 16.45
N PHE A 529 10.39 9.95 15.16
CA PHE A 529 11.04 9.13 14.15
C PHE A 529 12.35 9.79 13.71
N PHE A 530 13.42 9.00 13.60
CA PHE A 530 14.75 9.47 13.22
C PHE A 530 15.27 8.71 12.01
N GLN A 531 15.87 9.43 11.07
CA GLN A 531 16.69 8.87 9.98
C GLN A 531 18.08 9.54 9.99
N PRO A 532 18.97 9.14 10.92
CA PRO A 532 20.31 9.70 11.01
C PRO A 532 21.18 9.23 9.83
N SER A 533 22.05 10.11 9.34
CA SER A 533 23.00 9.80 8.25
C SER A 533 24.44 9.59 8.74
N THR A 534 24.69 9.78 10.05
CA THR A 534 26.02 9.66 10.65
C THR A 534 26.00 9.00 12.03
N VAL A 535 27.12 8.39 12.42
CA VAL A 535 27.27 7.78 13.76
C VAL A 535 27.21 8.82 14.90
N PRO A 536 27.77 10.04 14.79
CA PRO A 536 27.58 11.09 15.80
C PRO A 536 26.11 11.48 16.04
N GLU A 537 25.26 11.50 15.01
CA GLU A 537 23.82 11.71 15.19
C GLU A 537 23.18 10.60 16.02
N LEU A 538 23.50 9.33 15.72
CA LEU A 538 23.06 8.19 16.52
C LEU A 538 23.55 8.28 17.98
N GLN A 539 24.82 8.63 18.21
CA GLN A 539 25.37 8.82 19.56
C GLN A 539 24.63 9.94 20.33
N LYS A 540 24.26 11.02 19.64
CA LYS A 540 23.42 12.09 20.22
C LYS A 540 22.02 11.58 20.58
N ILE A 541 21.35 10.86 19.68
CA ILE A 541 20.01 10.32 19.92
C ILE A 541 20.03 9.34 21.12
N VAL A 542 20.98 8.40 21.15
CA VAL A 542 21.17 7.46 22.28
C VAL A 542 21.47 8.20 23.59
N THR A 543 22.33 9.21 23.57
CA THR A 543 22.63 10.02 24.76
C THR A 543 21.39 10.76 25.29
N LEU A 544 20.58 11.35 24.40
CA LEU A 544 19.36 12.06 24.78
C LEU A 544 18.29 11.11 25.31
N GLY A 545 18.01 10.01 24.61
CA GLY A 545 17.01 9.03 25.05
C GLY A 545 17.33 8.48 26.44
N ARG A 546 18.61 8.15 26.69
CA ARG A 546 19.08 7.72 28.01
C ARG A 546 18.90 8.79 29.10
N ARG A 547 19.21 10.06 28.84
CA ARG A 547 19.05 11.15 29.83
C ARG A 547 17.58 11.53 30.08
N LEU A 548 16.71 11.28 29.11
CA LEU A 548 15.29 11.62 29.17
C LEU A 548 14.42 10.45 29.68
N GLY A 549 14.93 9.22 29.68
CA GLY A 549 14.13 8.03 30.00
C GLY A 549 13.21 7.63 28.84
N LYS A 550 13.67 7.75 27.60
CA LYS A 550 12.92 7.33 26.39
C LYS A 550 13.49 6.00 25.88
N ARG A 551 12.61 5.07 25.49
CA ARG A 551 13.01 3.81 24.84
C ARG A 551 13.30 4.04 23.35
N LEU A 552 14.29 3.33 22.82
CA LEU A 552 14.70 3.39 21.42
C LEU A 552 14.38 2.05 20.74
N CYS A 553 13.57 2.07 19.69
CA CYS A 553 13.39 0.95 18.78
C CYS A 553 14.17 1.21 17.49
N VAL A 554 14.83 0.19 16.94
CA VAL A 554 15.53 0.27 15.64
C VAL A 554 14.72 -0.52 14.61
N THR A 555 14.50 0.08 13.45
CA THR A 555 13.80 -0.55 12.32
C THR A 555 14.59 -0.38 11.01
N GLY A 556 14.38 -1.31 10.09
CA GLY A 556 14.63 -1.08 8.67
C GLY A 556 13.32 -0.70 7.98
N PHE A 557 13.04 -1.36 6.86
CA PHE A 557 11.86 -1.16 6.00
C PHE A 557 10.54 -1.76 6.54
N GLY A 558 10.42 -2.07 7.85
CA GLY A 558 9.18 -2.62 8.43
C GLY A 558 8.75 -4.01 7.93
N HIS A 559 9.62 -4.76 7.24
CA HIS A 559 9.28 -6.02 6.59
C HIS A 559 9.03 -7.23 7.52
N SER A 560 9.23 -7.10 8.83
CA SER A 560 8.92 -8.16 9.80
C SER A 560 7.41 -8.38 9.88
N PRO A 561 6.89 -9.61 9.75
CA PRO A 561 5.50 -9.90 10.12
C PRO A 561 5.19 -9.66 11.60
N SER A 562 6.19 -9.75 12.49
CA SER A 562 6.06 -9.52 13.94
C SER A 562 5.99 -8.04 14.36
N ASP A 563 5.43 -7.81 15.55
CA ASP A 563 5.32 -6.52 16.24
C ASP A 563 6.63 -6.02 16.88
N LEU A 564 7.77 -6.69 16.62
CA LEU A 564 9.10 -6.36 17.15
C LEU A 564 9.53 -4.90 16.92
N SER A 565 9.11 -4.31 15.80
CA SER A 565 9.49 -2.93 15.40
C SER A 565 8.52 -1.83 15.87
N LEU A 566 7.49 -2.17 16.66
CA LEU A 566 6.51 -1.20 17.14
C LEU A 566 7.00 -0.46 18.37
N THR A 567 6.73 0.85 18.43
CA THR A 567 6.95 1.66 19.63
C THR A 567 6.09 2.92 19.62
N SER A 568 5.68 3.37 20.81
CA SER A 568 5.16 4.73 21.05
C SER A 568 6.27 5.73 21.42
N GLN A 569 7.49 5.24 21.69
CA GLN A 569 8.64 6.04 22.10
C GLN A 569 9.46 6.47 20.88
N TRP A 570 10.79 6.36 20.89
CA TRP A 570 11.63 6.81 19.79
C TRP A 570 11.91 5.68 18.80
N LEU A 571 11.67 5.91 17.51
CA LEU A 571 11.91 4.96 16.43
C LEU A 571 13.06 5.45 15.55
N ILE A 572 14.05 4.59 15.28
CA ILE A 572 15.24 4.93 14.50
C ILE A 572 15.28 4.02 13.27
N ASN A 573 15.26 4.62 12.09
CA ASN A 573 15.45 3.95 10.81
C ASN A 573 16.85 4.28 10.25
N LEU A 574 17.59 3.25 9.84
CA LEU A 574 19.01 3.38 9.48
C LEU A 574 19.27 3.61 7.99
N ASP A 575 18.26 3.71 7.13
CA ASP A 575 18.42 3.59 5.66
C ASP A 575 19.36 4.65 5.03
N LYS A 576 19.56 5.79 5.71
CA LYS A 576 20.51 6.86 5.31
C LYS A 576 21.98 6.58 5.70
N LEU A 577 22.23 5.59 6.55
CA LEU A 577 23.54 5.09 6.96
C LEU A 577 23.86 3.82 6.15
N SER A 578 24.15 3.97 4.85
CA SER A 578 24.16 2.87 3.87
C SER A 578 25.39 2.82 2.95
N ARG A 579 26.44 3.61 3.22
CA ARG A 579 27.65 3.69 2.38
C ARG A 579 28.48 2.40 2.45
N VAL A 580 29.13 2.04 1.35
CA VAL A 580 30.24 1.08 1.38
C VAL A 580 31.50 1.82 1.81
N LEU A 581 32.22 1.27 2.78
CA LEU A 581 33.36 1.91 3.43
C LEU A 581 34.70 1.38 2.93
N GLU A 582 34.79 0.07 2.67
CA GLU A 582 36.02 -0.61 2.25
C GLU A 582 35.69 -1.88 1.46
N TRP A 583 36.46 -2.12 0.41
CA TRP A 583 36.43 -3.34 -0.41
C TRP A 583 37.70 -4.16 -0.15
N ASP A 584 37.58 -5.48 -0.26
CA ASP A 584 38.66 -6.46 -0.08
C ASP A 584 39.46 -6.23 1.22
N VAL A 585 38.74 -6.07 2.34
CA VAL A 585 39.24 -5.64 3.65
C VAL A 585 40.46 -6.46 4.07
N GLY A 586 41.58 -5.77 4.34
CA GLY A 586 42.84 -6.43 4.70
C GLY A 586 43.45 -7.31 3.58
N GLY A 587 43.10 -7.05 2.32
CA GLY A 587 43.56 -7.80 1.15
C GLY A 587 42.82 -9.13 0.90
N LYS A 588 41.68 -9.36 1.56
CA LYS A 588 40.87 -10.59 1.40
C LYS A 588 39.79 -10.39 0.32
N PRO A 589 39.84 -11.09 -0.83
CA PRO A 589 38.87 -10.94 -1.91
C PRO A 589 37.42 -11.16 -1.45
N GLY A 590 36.53 -10.25 -1.83
CA GLY A 590 35.09 -10.32 -1.55
C GLY A 590 34.71 -10.01 -0.10
N LEU A 591 35.67 -9.63 0.76
CA LEU A 591 35.40 -9.19 2.12
C LEU A 591 35.10 -7.69 2.12
N VAL A 592 33.85 -7.31 2.37
CA VAL A 592 33.35 -5.94 2.18
C VAL A 592 32.87 -5.34 3.50
N ARG A 593 33.26 -4.10 3.81
CA ARG A 593 32.81 -3.37 4.99
C ARG A 593 31.91 -2.20 4.60
N PHE A 594 30.73 -2.11 5.21
CA PHE A 594 29.70 -1.13 4.86
C PHE A 594 28.84 -0.74 6.07
N GLU A 595 28.09 0.35 5.92
CA GLU A 595 27.16 0.86 6.93
C GLU A 595 25.85 0.06 6.98
N ALA A 596 25.38 -0.19 8.21
CA ALA A 596 24.39 -1.21 8.55
C ALA A 596 22.96 -1.00 7.97
N GLY A 597 22.62 0.20 7.52
CA GLY A 597 21.30 0.55 6.97
C GLY A 597 21.06 0.10 5.53
N ARG A 598 22.08 -0.43 4.84
CA ARG A 598 21.94 -0.90 3.45
C ARG A 598 20.93 -2.07 3.35
N SER A 599 20.15 -2.12 2.27
CA SER A 599 19.29 -3.28 1.94
C SER A 599 20.10 -4.42 1.30
N LEU A 600 19.59 -5.66 1.36
CA LEU A 600 20.21 -6.80 0.68
C LEU A 600 20.22 -6.64 -0.85
N GLY A 601 19.24 -5.94 -1.41
CA GLY A 601 19.18 -5.58 -2.84
C GLY A 601 20.32 -4.63 -3.20
N ASN A 602 20.40 -3.47 -2.55
CA ASN A 602 21.43 -2.46 -2.81
C ASN A 602 22.84 -3.01 -2.49
N LEU A 603 22.98 -3.98 -1.58
CA LEU A 603 24.23 -4.68 -1.36
C LEU A 603 24.58 -5.59 -2.55
N ASN A 604 23.66 -6.45 -3.00
CA ASN A 604 23.87 -7.32 -4.17
C ASN A 604 24.23 -6.52 -5.44
N GLU A 605 23.60 -5.38 -5.68
CA GLU A 605 23.91 -4.52 -6.83
C GLU A 605 25.37 -4.05 -6.82
N SER A 606 25.83 -3.47 -5.70
CA SER A 606 27.22 -3.02 -5.60
C SER A 606 28.24 -4.16 -5.51
N LEU A 607 27.85 -5.35 -5.02
CA LEU A 607 28.69 -6.54 -5.12
C LEU A 607 28.86 -6.98 -6.58
N ALA A 608 27.78 -6.96 -7.38
CA ALA A 608 27.81 -7.34 -8.79
C ALA A 608 28.71 -6.42 -9.62
N GLU A 609 28.73 -5.10 -9.33
CA GLU A 609 29.69 -4.13 -9.90
C GLU A 609 31.17 -4.50 -9.66
N LYS A 610 31.44 -5.35 -8.66
CA LYS A 610 32.78 -5.85 -8.30
C LYS A 610 33.00 -7.32 -8.64
N GLY A 611 32.05 -7.96 -9.32
CA GLY A 611 32.13 -9.40 -9.66
C GLY A 611 31.86 -10.32 -8.48
N TYR A 612 31.11 -9.87 -7.46
CA TYR A 612 30.71 -10.63 -6.29
C TYR A 612 29.18 -10.70 -6.13
N THR A 613 28.69 -11.58 -5.26
CA THR A 613 27.27 -11.73 -4.92
C THR A 613 27.09 -12.30 -3.51
N LEU A 614 25.86 -12.30 -2.99
CA LEU A 614 25.55 -12.97 -1.72
C LEU A 614 25.62 -14.50 -1.89
N PRO A 615 26.28 -15.25 -0.98
CA PRO A 615 26.35 -16.72 -1.06
C PRO A 615 25.00 -17.40 -0.87
N ASN A 616 24.07 -16.78 -0.15
CA ASN A 616 22.72 -17.27 0.05
C ASN A 616 21.78 -16.08 0.24
N LEU A 617 20.52 -16.22 -0.16
CA LEU A 617 19.52 -15.17 -0.10
C LEU A 617 18.17 -15.73 0.36
N GLY A 618 17.47 -14.97 1.20
CA GLY A 618 16.06 -15.22 1.49
C GLY A 618 15.18 -14.92 0.29
N SER A 619 13.88 -15.18 0.40
CA SER A 619 12.92 -14.94 -0.70
C SER A 619 12.73 -13.46 -1.07
N ILE A 620 13.25 -12.53 -0.27
CA ILE A 620 13.08 -11.07 -0.38
C ILE A 620 14.43 -10.36 -0.13
N ASN A 621 14.76 -9.33 -0.90
CA ASN A 621 16.01 -8.54 -0.76
C ASN A 621 15.82 -7.08 -0.28
N VAL A 622 14.60 -6.57 -0.14
CA VAL A 622 14.37 -5.19 0.36
C VAL A 622 14.61 -5.03 1.87
N GLN A 623 14.85 -6.10 2.62
CA GLN A 623 15.22 -6.03 4.04
C GLN A 623 16.59 -5.34 4.23
N SER A 624 16.75 -4.56 5.31
CA SER A 624 18.07 -4.05 5.70
C SER A 624 18.94 -5.21 6.20
N VAL A 625 20.24 -5.20 5.88
CA VAL A 625 21.16 -6.29 6.24
C VAL A 625 21.18 -6.48 7.77
N ALA A 626 21.25 -5.39 8.53
CA ALA A 626 21.23 -5.43 9.99
C ALA A 626 19.93 -6.00 10.57
N GLY A 627 18.77 -5.72 9.95
CA GLY A 627 17.48 -6.29 10.36
C GLY A 627 17.38 -7.79 10.02
N ALA A 628 17.87 -8.18 8.85
CA ALA A 628 17.90 -9.57 8.40
C ALA A 628 18.74 -10.47 9.33
N ILE A 629 19.98 -10.06 9.66
CA ILE A 629 20.79 -10.83 10.63
C ILE A 629 20.17 -10.81 12.03
N SER A 630 19.69 -9.65 12.50
CA SER A 630 19.18 -9.49 13.87
C SER A 630 17.92 -10.32 14.17
N THR A 631 17.25 -10.88 13.15
CA THR A 631 16.06 -11.72 13.28
C THR A 631 16.23 -13.14 12.74
N GLY A 632 17.44 -13.51 12.31
CA GLY A 632 17.78 -14.87 11.85
C GLY A 632 17.34 -15.21 10.43
N THR A 633 17.35 -14.25 9.48
CA THR A 633 17.05 -14.53 8.07
C THR A 633 17.95 -15.65 7.50
N HIS A 634 17.33 -16.53 6.71
CA HIS A 634 17.98 -17.66 6.04
C HIS A 634 17.39 -17.90 4.63
N GLY A 635 18.17 -18.53 3.75
CA GLY A 635 17.71 -19.00 2.43
C GLY A 635 17.12 -20.40 2.48
N SER A 636 17.45 -21.25 1.49
CA SER A 636 17.07 -22.67 1.49
C SER A 636 18.10 -23.55 0.78
N SER A 637 19.01 -24.17 1.54
CA SER A 637 20.14 -24.98 1.08
C SER A 637 20.78 -25.76 2.24
N LEU A 638 21.26 -26.98 2.00
CA LEU A 638 22.10 -27.72 2.99
C LEU A 638 23.58 -27.28 3.01
N SER A 639 24.00 -26.40 2.09
CA SER A 639 25.36 -25.85 2.05
C SER A 639 25.49 -24.54 2.84
N HIS A 640 24.37 -23.93 3.24
CA HIS A 640 24.32 -22.59 3.84
C HIS A 640 23.42 -22.55 5.08
N GLY A 641 23.82 -21.75 6.06
CA GLY A 641 23.07 -21.53 7.29
C GLY A 641 22.28 -20.23 7.30
N LEU A 642 22.25 -19.59 8.48
CA LEU A 642 21.73 -18.23 8.63
C LEU A 642 22.59 -17.21 7.85
N LEU A 643 21.98 -16.14 7.37
CA LEU A 643 22.68 -15.04 6.68
C LEU A 643 23.77 -14.39 7.57
N SER A 644 23.59 -14.44 8.89
CA SER A 644 24.58 -13.98 9.86
C SER A 644 25.94 -14.71 9.75
N ASN A 645 25.98 -15.93 9.20
CA ASN A 645 27.23 -16.70 9.06
C ASN A 645 28.25 -16.01 8.14
N SER A 646 27.80 -15.19 7.18
CA SER A 646 28.67 -14.42 6.29
C SER A 646 29.26 -13.17 6.94
N ILE A 647 28.89 -12.83 8.18
CA ILE A 647 29.43 -11.69 8.93
C ILE A 647 30.70 -12.13 9.66
N THR A 648 31.81 -11.41 9.45
CA THR A 648 33.11 -11.68 10.11
C THR A 648 33.42 -10.70 11.24
N ALA A 649 32.90 -9.48 11.13
CA ALA A 649 33.00 -8.44 12.15
C ALA A 649 31.84 -7.45 12.01
N LEU A 650 31.55 -6.71 13.08
CA LEU A 650 30.57 -5.63 13.10
C LEU A 650 30.96 -4.54 14.10
N LYS A 651 30.34 -3.37 13.99
CA LYS A 651 30.39 -2.33 15.03
C LYS A 651 29.00 -2.08 15.57
N ILE A 652 28.88 -2.03 16.89
CA ILE A 652 27.62 -1.75 17.60
C ILE A 652 27.76 -0.52 18.49
N LEU A 653 26.77 0.37 18.42
CA LEU A 653 26.60 1.51 19.31
C LEU A 653 25.76 1.10 20.52
N LEU A 654 26.38 1.13 21.70
CA LEU A 654 25.76 0.69 22.96
C LEU A 654 25.01 1.82 23.67
N SER A 655 24.23 1.47 24.69
CA SER A 655 23.44 2.37 25.55
C SER A 655 24.25 3.54 26.14
N ASN A 656 25.52 3.29 26.44
CA ASN A 656 26.48 4.27 26.95
C ASN A 656 27.04 5.23 25.87
N SER A 657 26.56 5.11 24.62
CA SER A 657 26.95 5.87 23.44
C SER A 657 28.39 5.64 22.93
N LYS A 658 29.06 4.57 23.38
CA LYS A 658 30.30 4.09 22.78
C LYS A 658 29.99 3.16 21.60
N VAL A 659 30.79 3.29 20.54
CA VAL A 659 30.84 2.32 19.43
C VAL A 659 31.90 1.26 19.78
N VAL A 660 31.56 -0.01 19.62
CA VAL A 660 32.40 -1.15 19.97
C VAL A 660 32.55 -2.05 18.76
N ASP A 661 33.79 -2.30 18.32
CA ASP A 661 34.08 -3.30 17.29
C ASP A 661 34.02 -4.71 17.88
N CYS A 662 33.37 -5.62 17.17
CA CYS A 662 33.09 -6.99 17.57
C CYS A 662 33.47 -7.96 16.45
N SER A 663 34.19 -9.03 16.76
CA SER A 663 34.55 -10.16 15.86
C SER A 663 34.67 -11.45 16.69
N ALA A 664 35.05 -12.56 16.06
CA ALA A 664 35.34 -13.81 16.78
C ALA A 664 36.47 -13.68 17.81
N GLU A 665 37.42 -12.74 17.60
CA GLU A 665 38.59 -12.50 18.43
C GLU A 665 38.45 -11.30 19.37
N LYS A 666 37.60 -10.32 19.02
CA LYS A 666 37.43 -9.05 19.74
C LYS A 666 36.00 -8.90 20.24
N ASN A 667 35.82 -8.77 21.56
CA ASN A 667 34.49 -8.72 22.20
C ASN A 667 33.59 -9.90 21.80
N ALA A 668 34.17 -11.10 21.70
CA ALA A 668 33.52 -12.30 21.12
C ALA A 668 32.12 -12.65 21.68
N PRO A 669 31.83 -12.52 23.00
CA PRO A 669 30.46 -12.74 23.50
C PRO A 669 29.45 -11.73 22.92
N LEU A 670 29.83 -10.45 22.86
CA LEU A 670 29.00 -9.40 22.25
C LEU A 670 28.86 -9.58 20.73
N PHE A 671 29.89 -10.07 20.05
CA PHE A 671 29.80 -10.48 18.64
C PHE A 671 28.77 -11.60 18.46
N ARG A 672 28.89 -12.70 19.21
CA ARG A 672 27.97 -13.85 19.17
C ARG A 672 26.51 -13.46 19.46
N ALA A 673 26.28 -12.50 20.36
CA ALA A 673 24.96 -11.96 20.64
C ALA A 673 24.47 -11.02 19.51
N ALA A 674 25.34 -10.17 18.97
CA ALA A 674 24.97 -9.19 17.94
C ALA A 674 24.60 -9.81 16.58
N LEU A 675 25.12 -11.01 16.26
CA LEU A 675 24.75 -11.75 15.05
C LEU A 675 23.26 -12.11 14.97
N LEU A 676 22.55 -12.20 16.10
CA LEU A 676 21.08 -12.28 16.16
C LEU A 676 20.58 -11.51 17.40
N SER A 677 20.60 -10.18 17.28
CA SER A 677 20.43 -9.25 18.42
C SER A 677 18.99 -8.94 18.83
N LEU A 678 18.00 -9.23 17.97
CA LEU A 678 16.61 -8.75 18.07
C LEU A 678 16.48 -7.22 18.26
N GLY A 679 17.54 -6.45 18.01
CA GLY A 679 17.61 -5.01 18.29
C GLY A 679 17.80 -4.63 19.77
N SER A 680 17.93 -5.59 20.69
CA SER A 680 17.93 -5.33 22.14
C SER A 680 19.29 -4.99 22.76
N LEU A 681 20.39 -5.14 22.02
CA LEU A 681 21.76 -4.92 22.51
C LEU A 681 22.26 -3.47 22.29
N GLY A 682 21.71 -2.80 21.29
CA GLY A 682 22.27 -1.57 20.73
C GLY A 682 22.06 -1.48 19.23
N ILE A 683 22.59 -0.42 18.62
CA ILE A 683 22.40 -0.12 17.20
C ILE A 683 23.63 -0.63 16.43
N ILE A 684 23.46 -1.64 15.58
CA ILE A 684 24.53 -2.06 14.66
C ILE A 684 24.72 -0.94 13.62
N VAL A 685 25.95 -0.45 13.44
CA VAL A 685 26.27 0.71 12.58
C VAL A 685 27.18 0.38 11.40
N GLU A 686 28.08 -0.60 11.55
CA GLU A 686 28.92 -1.13 10.47
C GLU A 686 28.89 -2.66 10.48
N LEU A 687 29.00 -3.28 9.30
CA LEU A 687 29.10 -4.71 9.09
C LEU A 687 30.27 -5.01 8.16
N THR A 688 30.98 -6.11 8.41
CA THR A 688 31.97 -6.71 7.51
C THR A 688 31.45 -8.08 7.05
N PHE A 689 31.21 -8.22 5.75
CA PHE A 689 30.53 -9.35 5.12
C PHE A 689 31.45 -10.05 4.12
N GLN A 690 31.50 -11.38 4.13
CA GLN A 690 32.18 -12.17 3.11
C GLN A 690 31.21 -12.53 1.98
N ALA A 691 31.37 -11.86 0.83
CA ALA A 691 30.72 -12.21 -0.41
C ALA A 691 31.48 -13.34 -1.15
N VAL A 692 30.83 -13.93 -2.16
CA VAL A 692 31.41 -14.94 -3.07
C VAL A 692 31.45 -14.38 -4.50
N PRO A 693 32.27 -14.92 -5.41
CA PRO A 693 32.26 -14.50 -6.82
C PRO A 693 30.84 -14.56 -7.43
N ASP A 694 30.47 -13.60 -8.27
CA ASP A 694 29.13 -13.57 -8.90
C ASP A 694 28.92 -14.80 -9.80
N PHE A 695 27.71 -15.34 -9.79
CA PHE A 695 27.38 -16.57 -10.49
C PHE A 695 25.93 -16.58 -11.00
N ASN A 696 25.72 -17.34 -12.08
CA ASN A 696 24.38 -17.64 -12.58
C ASN A 696 23.84 -18.91 -11.92
N ILE A 697 22.55 -18.91 -11.63
CA ILE A 697 21.81 -20.07 -11.15
C ILE A 697 20.89 -20.59 -12.25
N LYS A 698 21.02 -21.88 -12.56
CA LYS A 698 20.04 -22.61 -13.36
C LYS A 698 19.05 -23.25 -12.41
N TRP A 699 17.76 -22.93 -12.58
CA TRP A 699 16.71 -23.47 -11.73
C TRP A 699 15.59 -24.13 -12.51
N SER A 700 14.89 -25.04 -11.84
CA SER A 700 13.72 -25.74 -12.35
C SER A 700 12.64 -25.87 -11.27
N GLN A 701 11.38 -25.88 -11.68
CA GLN A 701 10.20 -25.98 -10.83
C GLN A 701 9.24 -27.03 -11.40
N SER A 702 8.83 -28.00 -10.58
CA SER A 702 8.06 -29.17 -11.03
C SER A 702 7.06 -29.66 -9.98
N LEU A 703 5.92 -30.23 -10.41
CA LEU A 703 4.83 -30.70 -9.53
C LEU A 703 4.88 -32.22 -9.32
N TRP A 704 4.93 -32.65 -8.06
CA TRP A 704 5.05 -34.04 -7.63
C TRP A 704 3.93 -34.45 -6.65
N THR A 705 3.73 -35.76 -6.46
CA THR A 705 2.86 -36.30 -5.40
C THR A 705 3.51 -36.11 -4.02
N LEU A 706 2.70 -36.01 -2.97
CA LEU A 706 3.22 -35.94 -1.60
C LEU A 706 4.04 -37.20 -1.24
N ASP A 707 3.60 -38.38 -1.67
CA ASP A 707 4.32 -39.64 -1.42
C ASP A 707 5.75 -39.57 -1.98
N HIS A 708 5.95 -39.06 -3.20
CA HIS A 708 7.29 -38.88 -3.77
C HIS A 708 8.19 -37.96 -2.93
N ILE A 709 7.63 -36.91 -2.31
CA ILE A 709 8.37 -36.02 -1.40
C ILE A 709 8.80 -36.77 -0.14
N LEU A 710 7.91 -37.60 0.41
CA LEU A 710 8.18 -38.37 1.63
C LEU A 710 9.16 -39.53 1.37
N ASP A 711 9.07 -40.19 0.21
CA ASP A 711 9.94 -41.29 -0.22
C ASP A 711 11.36 -40.81 -0.56
N THR A 712 11.51 -39.59 -1.08
CA THR A 712 12.82 -38.99 -1.43
C THR A 712 13.45 -38.16 -0.30
N TRP A 713 12.73 -37.95 0.81
CA TRP A 713 13.13 -37.01 1.87
C TRP A 713 14.51 -37.30 2.46
N ASP A 714 14.74 -38.54 2.87
CA ASP A 714 15.99 -39.03 3.47
C ASP A 714 17.00 -39.52 2.43
N ALA A 715 16.64 -39.46 1.14
CA ALA A 715 17.48 -39.91 0.03
C ALA A 715 18.24 -38.74 -0.62
N ASP A 716 17.60 -38.05 -1.58
CA ASP A 716 18.27 -37.04 -2.42
C ASP A 716 17.46 -35.75 -2.63
N LEU A 717 16.26 -35.63 -2.05
CA LEU A 717 15.36 -34.48 -2.22
C LEU A 717 16.09 -33.14 -2.04
N TRP A 718 16.92 -33.05 -0.99
CA TRP A 718 17.63 -31.86 -0.55
C TRP A 718 19.06 -31.70 -1.10
N THR A 719 19.61 -32.74 -1.73
CA THR A 719 21.03 -32.82 -2.13
C THR A 719 21.23 -32.88 -3.66
N GLN A 720 20.17 -33.14 -4.44
CA GLN A 720 20.23 -33.11 -5.92
C GLN A 720 20.74 -31.78 -6.50
N GLN A 721 20.50 -30.67 -5.81
CA GLN A 721 20.94 -29.31 -6.17
C GLN A 721 21.19 -28.50 -4.89
N GLU A 722 22.12 -27.54 -4.97
CA GLU A 722 22.53 -26.73 -3.81
C GLU A 722 21.38 -25.98 -3.15
N TYR A 723 20.47 -25.40 -3.94
CA TYR A 723 19.31 -24.67 -3.45
C TYR A 723 18.03 -25.47 -3.76
N THR A 724 17.26 -25.81 -2.72
CA THR A 724 16.01 -26.57 -2.86
C THR A 724 14.91 -25.95 -2.00
N ARG A 725 13.70 -25.80 -2.55
CA ARG A 725 12.48 -25.32 -1.86
C ARG A 725 11.31 -26.23 -2.23
N VAL A 726 10.44 -26.51 -1.28
CA VAL A 726 9.22 -27.31 -1.52
C VAL A 726 8.00 -26.51 -1.04
N TRP A 727 7.01 -26.35 -1.91
CA TRP A 727 5.70 -25.76 -1.56
C TRP A 727 4.67 -26.89 -1.53
N TRP A 728 4.29 -27.30 -0.33
CA TRP A 728 3.33 -28.38 -0.11
C TRP A 728 1.89 -27.85 -0.23
N LEU A 729 1.05 -28.59 -0.96
CA LEU A 729 -0.35 -28.28 -1.25
C LEU A 729 -1.26 -29.31 -0.55
N PRO A 730 -1.74 -29.04 0.69
CA PRO A 730 -2.38 -30.06 1.53
C PRO A 730 -3.62 -30.71 0.91
N TYR A 731 -4.49 -29.91 0.28
CA TYR A 731 -5.73 -30.43 -0.33
C TYR A 731 -5.53 -31.22 -1.62
N LEU A 732 -4.38 -31.09 -2.29
CA LEU A 732 -4.09 -31.78 -3.53
C LEU A 732 -3.25 -33.06 -3.31
N SER A 733 -2.75 -33.30 -2.09
CA SER A 733 -1.75 -34.32 -1.77
C SER A 733 -0.53 -34.27 -2.70
N ARG A 734 -0.05 -33.05 -2.95
CA ARG A 734 1.05 -32.74 -3.90
C ARG A 734 1.99 -31.70 -3.31
N ALA A 735 3.17 -31.57 -3.91
CA ALA A 735 4.04 -30.44 -3.67
C ALA A 735 4.72 -29.97 -4.96
N VAL A 736 5.05 -28.69 -5.00
CA VAL A 736 5.90 -28.11 -6.05
C VAL A 736 7.32 -28.05 -5.52
N ILE A 737 8.26 -28.71 -6.19
CA ILE A 737 9.69 -28.64 -5.88
C ILE A 737 10.34 -27.62 -6.80
N TRP A 738 11.06 -26.67 -6.23
CA TRP A 738 12.01 -25.81 -6.93
C TRP A 738 13.43 -26.22 -6.55
N ARG A 739 14.28 -26.37 -7.56
CA ARG A 739 15.70 -26.74 -7.41
C ARG A 739 16.56 -25.82 -8.25
N GLY A 740 17.64 -25.31 -7.71
CA GLY A 740 18.60 -24.45 -8.40
C GLY A 740 20.05 -24.74 -8.04
N GLY A 741 20.94 -24.59 -9.00
CA GLY A 741 22.38 -24.79 -8.82
C GLY A 741 23.22 -23.90 -9.73
N HIS A 742 24.50 -23.75 -9.38
CA HIS A 742 25.47 -22.95 -10.12
C HIS A 742 25.58 -23.40 -11.59
N THR A 743 25.68 -22.45 -12.52
CA THR A 743 25.82 -22.75 -13.94
C THR A 743 26.71 -21.74 -14.67
N SER A 744 27.31 -22.19 -15.77
CA SER A 744 27.94 -21.36 -16.81
C SER A 744 27.09 -21.23 -18.08
N GLU A 745 25.86 -21.78 -18.09
CA GLU A 745 24.92 -21.62 -19.19
C GLU A 745 24.53 -20.14 -19.39
N PRO A 746 24.21 -19.72 -20.63
CA PRO A 746 23.77 -18.36 -20.91
C PRO A 746 22.41 -18.06 -20.25
N LEU A 747 22.20 -16.79 -19.91
CA LEU A 747 20.96 -16.31 -19.31
C LEU A 747 19.74 -16.65 -20.17
N ARG A 748 18.66 -17.06 -19.51
CA ARG A 748 17.41 -17.47 -20.13
C ARG A 748 16.24 -17.19 -19.19
N GLU A 749 15.48 -16.15 -19.50
CA GLU A 749 14.31 -15.72 -18.72
C GLU A 749 13.28 -16.85 -18.47
N PRO A 750 12.59 -16.85 -17.31
CA PRO A 750 11.47 -17.74 -17.07
C PRO A 750 10.29 -17.42 -18.00
N LYS A 751 9.52 -18.45 -18.37
CA LYS A 751 8.21 -18.25 -18.99
C LYS A 751 7.28 -17.56 -17.99
N ARG A 752 6.46 -16.62 -18.47
CA ARG A 752 5.51 -15.87 -17.63
C ARG A 752 4.55 -16.82 -16.91
N SER A 753 4.42 -16.62 -15.60
CA SER A 753 3.49 -17.32 -14.71
C SER A 753 2.05 -16.79 -14.90
N PHE A 754 1.05 -17.67 -14.89
CA PHE A 754 -0.36 -17.27 -14.85
C PHE A 754 -0.70 -16.62 -13.51
N TYR A 755 -0.27 -17.26 -12.41
CA TYR A 755 -0.51 -16.87 -11.03
C TYR A 755 0.11 -15.52 -10.67
N GLY A 756 1.30 -15.20 -11.20
CA GLY A 756 1.95 -13.89 -11.06
C GLY A 756 1.43 -12.82 -12.04
N GLY A 757 0.59 -13.19 -13.01
CA GLY A 757 -0.03 -12.25 -13.93
C GLY A 757 -1.29 -11.62 -13.33
N ILE A 758 -1.65 -10.41 -13.80
CA ILE A 758 -2.81 -9.63 -13.31
C ILE A 758 -4.09 -10.47 -13.22
N VAL A 759 -4.34 -11.34 -14.21
CA VAL A 759 -5.54 -12.20 -14.27
C VAL A 759 -5.53 -13.27 -13.17
N GLY A 760 -4.45 -14.06 -13.05
CA GLY A 760 -4.34 -15.09 -12.02
C GLY A 760 -4.32 -14.50 -10.61
N PHE A 761 -3.61 -13.40 -10.45
CA PHE A 761 -3.59 -12.60 -9.23
C PHE A 761 -5.00 -12.16 -8.81
N SER A 762 -5.71 -11.44 -9.69
CA SER A 762 -7.07 -10.96 -9.39
C SER A 762 -8.07 -12.10 -9.18
N LEU A 763 -7.97 -13.19 -9.93
CA LEU A 763 -8.87 -14.33 -9.78
C LEU A 763 -8.71 -14.98 -8.40
N TYR A 764 -7.50 -15.36 -8.01
CA TYR A 764 -7.27 -16.01 -6.72
C TYR A 764 -7.57 -15.07 -5.55
N HIS A 765 -7.19 -13.80 -5.64
CA HIS A 765 -7.49 -12.80 -4.61
C HIS A 765 -9.00 -12.64 -4.36
N ASN A 766 -9.81 -12.63 -5.42
CA ASN A 766 -11.28 -12.58 -5.30
C ASN A 766 -11.86 -13.89 -4.75
N LEU A 767 -11.37 -15.05 -5.21
CA LEU A 767 -11.83 -16.35 -4.70
C LEU A 767 -11.50 -16.52 -3.21
N LEU A 768 -10.29 -16.12 -2.78
CA LEU A 768 -9.91 -16.08 -1.36
C LEU A 768 -10.79 -15.12 -0.56
N TYR A 769 -11.16 -13.96 -1.12
CA TYR A 769 -12.08 -13.03 -0.44
C TYR A 769 -13.48 -13.63 -0.28
N LEU A 770 -14.00 -14.35 -1.28
CA LEU A 770 -15.27 -15.07 -1.18
C LEU A 770 -15.21 -16.22 -0.17
N ALA A 771 -14.08 -16.94 -0.12
CA ALA A 771 -13.83 -18.01 0.84
C ALA A 771 -13.80 -17.54 2.30
N GLN A 772 -13.61 -16.24 2.58
CA GLN A 772 -13.79 -15.67 3.92
C GLN A 772 -15.20 -15.88 4.47
N TYR A 773 -16.21 -15.94 3.59
CA TYR A 773 -17.62 -16.13 3.94
C TYR A 773 -18.07 -17.59 3.85
N ILE A 774 -17.45 -18.38 2.95
CA ILE A 774 -17.75 -19.81 2.78
C ILE A 774 -16.44 -20.62 2.76
N PRO A 775 -15.76 -20.82 3.90
CA PRO A 775 -14.41 -21.38 3.93
C PRO A 775 -14.29 -22.80 3.35
N SER A 776 -15.38 -23.57 3.36
CA SER A 776 -15.46 -24.91 2.77
C SER A 776 -15.28 -24.94 1.24
N THR A 777 -15.24 -23.80 0.55
CA THR A 777 -14.88 -23.75 -0.87
C THR A 777 -13.36 -23.79 -1.11
N LEU A 778 -12.52 -23.60 -0.08
CA LEU A 778 -11.06 -23.51 -0.24
C LEU A 778 -10.42 -24.72 -0.96
N PRO A 779 -10.73 -25.99 -0.65
CA PRO A 779 -10.13 -27.12 -1.37
C PRO A 779 -10.36 -27.08 -2.87
N TRP A 780 -11.56 -26.63 -3.30
CA TRP A 780 -11.89 -26.48 -4.72
C TRP A 780 -11.18 -25.27 -5.35
N ILE A 781 -11.08 -24.15 -4.64
CA ILE A 781 -10.34 -22.96 -5.09
C ILE A 781 -8.86 -23.29 -5.29
N GLU A 782 -8.26 -23.96 -4.32
CA GLU A 782 -6.85 -24.37 -4.33
C GLU A 782 -6.59 -25.38 -5.46
N TRP A 783 -7.47 -26.37 -5.63
CA TRP A 783 -7.43 -27.31 -6.76
C TRP A 783 -7.51 -26.60 -8.12
N LEU A 784 -8.43 -25.64 -8.27
CA LEU A 784 -8.60 -24.89 -9.52
C LEU A 784 -7.39 -24.01 -9.82
N ILE A 785 -6.94 -23.21 -8.85
CA ILE A 785 -5.88 -22.22 -9.04
C ILE A 785 -4.51 -22.88 -9.23
N PHE A 786 -4.16 -23.86 -8.40
CA PHE A 786 -2.90 -24.58 -8.55
C PHE A 786 -2.95 -25.63 -9.68
N GLY A 787 -4.12 -26.14 -10.04
CA GLY A 787 -4.32 -26.92 -11.26
C GLY A 787 -4.12 -26.10 -12.54
N MET A 788 -4.55 -24.84 -12.58
CA MET A 788 -4.26 -23.93 -13.70
C MET A 788 -2.80 -23.48 -13.74
N GLN A 789 -2.17 -23.24 -12.59
CA GLN A 789 -0.79 -22.77 -12.52
C GLN A 789 0.26 -23.88 -12.74
N TYR A 790 0.07 -25.05 -12.13
CA TYR A 790 1.04 -26.17 -12.11
C TYR A 790 0.54 -27.44 -12.80
N GLY A 791 -0.63 -27.39 -13.45
CA GLY A 791 -1.24 -28.53 -14.11
C GLY A 791 -2.06 -29.43 -13.17
N PHE A 792 -3.16 -29.98 -13.70
CA PHE A 792 -4.05 -30.86 -12.95
C PHE A 792 -3.48 -32.28 -12.72
N LYS A 793 -2.37 -32.66 -13.35
CA LYS A 793 -1.69 -33.96 -13.18
C LYS A 793 -0.22 -33.74 -12.74
N PRO A 794 0.33 -34.54 -11.80
CA PRO A 794 1.77 -34.52 -11.49
C PRO A 794 2.62 -34.75 -12.74
N GLY A 795 3.83 -34.17 -12.78
CA GLY A 795 4.74 -34.27 -13.94
C GLY A 795 4.31 -33.50 -15.21
N ALA A 796 3.08 -32.97 -15.30
CA ALA A 796 2.61 -32.23 -16.47
C ALA A 796 3.22 -30.81 -16.60
N TYR A 797 3.86 -30.30 -15.54
CA TYR A 797 4.43 -28.96 -15.48
C TYR A 797 5.92 -29.02 -15.12
N SER A 798 6.72 -28.34 -15.94
CA SER A 798 8.11 -28.03 -15.67
C SER A 798 8.43 -26.63 -16.19
N LEU A 799 8.79 -25.73 -15.29
CA LEU A 799 9.33 -24.40 -15.59
C LEU A 799 10.83 -24.42 -15.28
N SER A 800 11.65 -23.71 -16.07
CA SER A 800 13.07 -23.55 -15.76
C SER A 800 13.64 -22.28 -16.39
N ALA A 801 14.62 -21.68 -15.74
CA ALA A 801 15.31 -20.47 -16.19
C ALA A 801 16.80 -20.53 -15.85
N VAL A 802 17.57 -19.59 -16.40
CA VAL A 802 18.94 -19.30 -16.02
C VAL A 802 19.03 -17.80 -15.77
N GLN A 803 19.30 -17.42 -14.53
CA GLN A 803 19.31 -16.02 -14.06
C GLN A 803 20.54 -15.76 -13.19
N PRO A 804 20.94 -14.50 -12.96
CA PRO A 804 21.92 -14.17 -11.93
C PRO A 804 21.41 -14.65 -10.55
N ALA A 805 22.30 -15.12 -9.67
CA ALA A 805 21.89 -15.68 -8.36
C ALA A 805 21.03 -14.71 -7.52
N ARG A 806 21.40 -13.42 -7.52
CA ARG A 806 20.69 -12.31 -6.88
C ARG A 806 19.22 -12.12 -7.32
N GLU A 807 18.84 -12.65 -8.48
CA GLU A 807 17.49 -12.59 -9.05
C GLU A 807 16.80 -13.96 -8.96
N GLY A 808 17.47 -15.02 -9.40
CA GLY A 808 16.90 -16.37 -9.45
C GLY A 808 16.59 -16.99 -8.08
N LEU A 809 17.16 -16.46 -6.98
CA LEU A 809 16.83 -16.87 -5.61
C LEU A 809 15.62 -16.13 -5.01
N LEU A 810 15.09 -15.08 -5.64
CA LEU A 810 13.97 -14.30 -5.10
C LEU A 810 12.60 -14.96 -5.37
N MET A 811 11.56 -14.47 -4.70
CA MET A 811 10.16 -14.84 -4.97
C MET A 811 9.25 -13.62 -4.91
N ASP A 812 8.21 -13.62 -5.75
CA ASP A 812 7.17 -12.60 -5.72
C ASP A 812 6.26 -12.78 -4.50
N CYS A 813 6.36 -11.87 -3.53
CA CYS A 813 5.40 -11.77 -2.42
C CYS A 813 4.13 -11.05 -2.87
N LEU A 814 3.28 -11.77 -3.62
CA LEU A 814 2.11 -11.21 -4.30
C LEU A 814 1.07 -10.58 -3.35
N TYR A 815 0.77 -11.23 -2.22
CA TYR A 815 -0.35 -10.86 -1.35
C TYR A 815 0.14 -10.40 0.03
N SER A 816 -0.57 -9.45 0.65
CA SER A 816 -0.46 -9.24 2.11
C SER A 816 -0.78 -10.55 2.83
N GLN A 817 0.00 -10.90 3.85
CA GLN A 817 -0.06 -12.22 4.46
C GLN A 817 0.42 -12.21 5.92
N PHE A 818 -0.18 -13.07 6.74
CA PHE A 818 0.46 -13.54 7.97
C PHE A 818 1.45 -14.64 7.61
N VAL A 819 2.54 -14.74 8.37
CA VAL A 819 3.57 -15.78 8.18
C VAL A 819 3.95 -16.31 9.55
N ASN A 820 3.67 -17.57 9.82
CA ASN A 820 4.14 -18.30 10.99
C ASN A 820 5.17 -19.34 10.51
N GLU A 821 6.36 -19.39 11.11
CA GLU A 821 7.44 -20.27 10.64
C GLU A 821 8.28 -20.78 11.80
N TRP A 822 8.60 -22.07 11.78
CA TRP A 822 9.32 -22.75 12.84
C TRP A 822 10.47 -23.58 12.28
N ALA A 823 11.58 -23.54 12.99
CA ALA A 823 12.73 -24.41 12.81
C ALA A 823 12.49 -25.75 13.52
N LEU A 824 12.75 -26.85 12.84
CA LEU A 824 12.62 -28.24 13.29
C LEU A 824 13.87 -29.04 12.90
N PRO A 825 14.14 -30.19 13.54
CA PRO A 825 15.10 -31.17 13.02
C PRO A 825 14.62 -31.69 11.65
N LEU A 826 15.50 -31.82 10.67
CA LEU A 826 15.14 -32.26 9.31
C LEU A 826 14.50 -33.66 9.30
N SER A 827 14.98 -34.54 10.18
CA SER A 827 14.42 -35.88 10.45
C SER A 827 12.94 -35.88 10.87
N ARG A 828 12.43 -34.78 11.45
CA ARG A 828 11.03 -34.65 11.90
C ARG A 828 10.07 -34.15 10.84
N GLY A 829 10.56 -33.67 9.69
CA GLY A 829 9.70 -33.13 8.63
C GLY A 829 8.63 -34.08 8.10
N PRO A 830 8.94 -35.37 7.81
CA PRO A 830 7.94 -36.33 7.38
C PRO A 830 6.88 -36.63 8.44
N GLU A 831 7.18 -36.44 9.72
CA GLU A 831 6.19 -36.56 10.80
C GLU A 831 5.31 -35.31 10.86
N ALA A 832 5.92 -34.11 10.82
CA ALA A 832 5.22 -32.83 10.82
C ALA A 832 4.20 -32.71 9.68
N ILE A 833 4.61 -33.05 8.45
CA ILE A 833 3.76 -32.99 7.26
C ILE A 833 2.60 -33.99 7.35
N ARG A 834 2.85 -35.23 7.81
CA ARG A 834 1.78 -36.23 7.99
C ARG A 834 0.77 -35.82 9.06
N ARG A 835 1.22 -35.34 10.22
CA ARG A 835 0.34 -34.94 11.34
C ARG A 835 -0.46 -33.69 11.02
N LEU A 836 0.17 -32.65 10.46
CA LEU A 836 -0.52 -31.44 10.04
C LEU A 836 -1.48 -31.69 8.87
N GLY A 837 -1.09 -32.57 7.94
CA GLY A 837 -1.94 -32.96 6.81
C GLY A 837 -3.19 -33.70 7.28
N ALA A 838 -3.03 -34.71 8.14
CA ALA A 838 -4.14 -35.41 8.79
C ALA A 838 -5.08 -34.44 9.51
N TRP A 839 -4.54 -33.45 10.24
CA TRP A 839 -5.33 -32.43 10.93
C TRP A 839 -6.18 -31.60 9.96
N ILE A 840 -5.57 -31.06 8.89
CA ILE A 840 -6.25 -30.27 7.85
C ILE A 840 -7.38 -31.08 7.17
N HIS A 841 -7.22 -32.40 7.07
CA HIS A 841 -8.22 -33.32 6.49
C HIS A 841 -9.23 -33.90 7.51
N GLY A 842 -9.11 -33.57 8.79
CA GLY A 842 -10.04 -34.01 9.84
C GLY A 842 -9.76 -35.41 10.43
N ASP A 843 -8.60 -36.01 10.17
CA ASP A 843 -8.15 -37.25 10.80
C ASP A 843 -7.42 -36.93 12.13
N GLU A 844 -8.21 -36.75 13.19
CA GLU A 844 -7.70 -36.47 14.54
C GLU A 844 -6.82 -37.60 15.10
N ALA A 845 -7.07 -38.86 14.70
CA ALA A 845 -6.34 -40.03 15.20
C ALA A 845 -4.90 -40.08 14.67
N THR A 846 -4.70 -39.76 13.40
CA THR A 846 -3.34 -39.63 12.82
C THR A 846 -2.69 -38.30 13.22
N ALA A 847 -3.45 -37.20 13.28
CA ALA A 847 -2.92 -35.88 13.62
C ALA A 847 -2.29 -35.82 15.02
N ARG A 848 -3.00 -36.33 16.03
CA ARG A 848 -2.62 -36.20 17.45
C ARG A 848 -2.29 -34.76 17.82
N ILE A 849 -3.20 -33.84 17.46
CA ILE A 849 -3.19 -32.43 17.86
C ILE A 849 -4.43 -32.22 18.74
N PRO A 850 -4.32 -31.62 19.93
CA PRO A 850 -5.41 -31.58 20.93
C PRO A 850 -6.54 -30.59 20.60
N PHE A 851 -6.51 -29.97 19.41
CA PHE A 851 -7.46 -28.98 18.95
C PHE A 851 -8.23 -29.54 17.74
N PRO A 852 -9.56 -29.41 17.66
CA PRO A 852 -10.32 -29.91 16.52
C PRO A 852 -10.11 -29.01 15.29
N SER A 853 -10.00 -29.61 14.10
CA SER A 853 -9.98 -28.88 12.82
C SER A 853 -11.38 -28.60 12.27
N ARG A 854 -12.45 -28.97 12.99
CA ARG A 854 -13.84 -28.80 12.55
C ARG A 854 -14.17 -27.34 12.23
N GLY A 855 -14.45 -27.06 10.95
CA GLY A 855 -14.77 -25.73 10.46
C GLY A 855 -13.56 -24.86 10.11
N VAL A 856 -12.34 -25.37 10.33
CA VAL A 856 -11.09 -24.72 9.93
C VAL A 856 -10.77 -25.11 8.49
N TRP A 857 -10.52 -24.12 7.65
CA TRP A 857 -10.08 -24.31 6.27
C TRP A 857 -8.90 -23.37 6.00
N VAL A 858 -7.86 -23.88 5.36
CA VAL A 858 -6.53 -23.25 5.26
C VAL A 858 -6.14 -23.15 3.80
N HIS A 859 -5.84 -21.94 3.34
CA HIS A 859 -5.33 -21.67 1.98
C HIS A 859 -3.82 -21.43 1.98
N CYS A 860 -3.25 -21.29 0.78
CA CYS A 860 -1.82 -21.10 0.50
C CYS A 860 -1.00 -22.39 0.66
N PRO A 861 0.05 -22.61 -0.18
CA PRO A 861 1.06 -23.60 0.10
C PRO A 861 1.70 -23.40 1.48
N ILE A 862 2.00 -24.51 2.14
CA ILE A 862 2.94 -24.55 3.27
C ILE A 862 4.34 -24.61 2.66
N GLU A 863 5.16 -23.60 2.95
CA GLU A 863 6.54 -23.54 2.45
C GLU A 863 7.46 -24.37 3.35
N VAL A 864 8.32 -25.17 2.72
CA VAL A 864 9.23 -26.12 3.34
C VAL A 864 10.64 -25.83 2.83
N ARG A 865 11.51 -25.38 3.73
CA ARG A 865 12.87 -24.90 3.44
C ARG A 865 13.89 -25.59 4.34
N VAL A 866 15.17 -25.59 3.96
CA VAL A 866 16.24 -26.21 4.75
C VAL A 866 17.43 -25.28 4.93
N SER A 867 18.14 -25.38 6.06
CA SER A 867 19.45 -24.74 6.25
C SER A 867 20.34 -25.65 7.09
N ASP A 868 21.65 -25.71 6.83
CA ASP A 868 22.57 -26.36 7.76
C ASP A 868 23.35 -25.35 8.59
N ASN A 869 23.34 -25.59 9.90
CA ASN A 869 23.99 -24.82 10.95
C ASN A 869 24.38 -25.74 12.13
N SER A 870 24.48 -27.05 11.86
CA SER A 870 24.76 -28.10 12.82
C SER A 870 26.26 -28.23 13.09
N THR A 871 26.64 -28.67 14.29
CA THR A 871 28.06 -28.87 14.66
C THR A 871 28.65 -30.14 14.05
N ASN A 872 27.79 -31.04 13.57
CA ASN A 872 28.15 -32.35 13.04
C ASN A 872 28.05 -32.42 11.49
N GLY A 873 27.79 -31.28 10.83
CA GLY A 873 27.58 -31.20 9.39
C GLY A 873 28.76 -31.79 8.60
N THR A 874 28.44 -32.70 7.67
CA THR A 874 29.42 -33.26 6.71
C THR A 874 29.72 -32.28 5.56
N THR A 875 28.92 -31.23 5.42
CA THR A 875 29.09 -30.12 4.48
C THR A 875 29.82 -28.95 5.14
N THR A 876 30.79 -28.36 4.43
CA THR A 876 31.46 -27.13 4.85
C THR A 876 30.49 -25.95 4.74
N THR A 877 29.69 -25.72 5.77
CA THR A 877 28.81 -24.54 5.85
C THR A 877 29.65 -23.27 5.77
N ASN A 878 29.26 -22.33 4.91
CA ASN A 878 29.97 -21.06 4.75
C ASN A 878 29.79 -20.15 5.98
N ASN A 879 30.57 -20.37 7.03
CA ASN A 879 30.68 -19.52 8.22
C ASN A 879 32.14 -19.12 8.47
N PRO A 880 32.68 -18.08 7.79
CA PRO A 880 34.08 -17.67 7.94
C PRO A 880 34.46 -17.17 9.34
N SER A 881 33.48 -16.86 10.21
CA SER A 881 33.72 -16.50 11.61
C SER A 881 33.81 -17.71 12.55
N GLY A 882 33.23 -18.85 12.16
CA GLY A 882 33.04 -20.02 13.04
C GLY A 882 32.03 -19.82 14.18
N VAL A 883 31.37 -18.67 14.29
CA VAL A 883 30.48 -18.33 15.41
C VAL A 883 29.02 -18.61 15.05
N LYS A 884 28.30 -19.35 15.90
CA LYS A 884 26.83 -19.54 15.84
C LYS A 884 26.14 -18.58 16.83
N PRO A 885 25.11 -17.80 16.43
CA PRO A 885 24.42 -16.88 17.34
C PRO A 885 23.74 -17.60 18.51
N PHE A 886 23.69 -16.97 19.69
CA PHE A 886 23.02 -17.52 20.88
C PHE A 886 21.53 -17.85 20.64
N LEU A 887 20.81 -16.93 19.99
CA LEU A 887 19.37 -17.08 19.73
C LEU A 887 19.07 -17.72 18.36
N ALA A 888 20.01 -18.46 17.77
CA ALA A 888 19.80 -19.11 16.48
C ALA A 888 18.71 -20.20 16.60
N PRO A 889 17.58 -20.12 15.87
CA PRO A 889 16.53 -21.14 15.96
C PRO A 889 16.95 -22.49 15.35
N THR A 890 18.09 -22.53 14.63
CA THR A 890 18.64 -23.73 13.99
C THR A 890 19.06 -24.81 14.98
N VAL A 891 18.76 -26.06 14.65
CA VAL A 891 19.15 -27.29 15.37
C VAL A 891 20.67 -27.45 15.38
N ASP A 892 21.19 -28.08 16.44
CA ASP A 892 22.63 -28.26 16.67
C ASP A 892 23.17 -29.59 16.12
N THR A 893 22.38 -30.66 16.18
CA THR A 893 22.82 -32.04 15.91
C THR A 893 22.66 -32.51 14.47
N GLU A 894 21.77 -31.87 13.71
CA GLU A 894 21.41 -32.20 12.32
C GLU A 894 20.94 -30.94 11.58
N PRO A 895 20.83 -30.96 10.24
CA PRO A 895 20.29 -29.84 9.47
C PRO A 895 18.89 -29.41 9.94
N THR A 896 18.59 -28.12 9.76
CA THR A 896 17.33 -27.51 10.18
C THR A 896 16.33 -27.46 9.03
N LEU A 897 15.14 -27.99 9.28
CA LEU A 897 13.94 -27.74 8.48
C LEU A 897 13.26 -26.47 8.95
N TYR A 898 12.85 -25.60 8.03
CA TYR A 898 11.91 -24.51 8.31
C TYR A 898 10.56 -24.84 7.66
N LEU A 899 9.52 -24.91 8.48
CA LEU A 899 8.15 -25.14 8.05
C LEU A 899 7.34 -23.86 8.23
N ASN A 900 6.68 -23.40 7.17
CA ASN A 900 6.07 -22.08 7.08
C ASN A 900 4.57 -22.16 6.76
N ALA A 901 3.75 -21.81 7.74
CA ALA A 901 2.31 -21.63 7.63
C ALA A 901 2.00 -20.16 7.27
N THR A 902 1.92 -19.87 5.97
CA THR A 902 1.48 -18.58 5.44
C THR A 902 -0.05 -18.53 5.30
N LEU A 903 -0.65 -17.37 5.59
CA LEU A 903 -2.08 -17.11 5.36
C LEU A 903 -2.27 -15.76 4.66
N TYR A 904 -2.75 -15.76 3.41
CA TYR A 904 -3.04 -14.55 2.65
C TYR A 904 -4.22 -13.74 3.23
N ARG A 905 -4.12 -12.41 3.19
CA ARG A 905 -5.11 -11.42 3.66
C ARG A 905 -5.77 -10.69 2.46
N PRO A 906 -6.75 -11.30 1.78
CA PRO A 906 -7.40 -10.67 0.63
C PRO A 906 -8.09 -9.36 1.04
N TYR A 907 -7.76 -8.28 0.33
CA TYR A 907 -8.15 -6.90 0.65
C TYR A 907 -7.85 -6.47 2.10
N GLY A 908 -6.80 -7.03 2.72
CA GLY A 908 -6.39 -6.73 4.10
C GLY A 908 -7.24 -7.41 5.17
N ARG A 909 -8.21 -8.26 4.80
CA ARG A 909 -9.05 -8.99 5.76
C ARG A 909 -8.31 -10.19 6.36
N ASP A 910 -8.44 -10.36 7.66
CA ASP A 910 -7.87 -11.50 8.40
C ASP A 910 -8.69 -12.77 8.18
N PRO A 911 -8.07 -13.91 7.80
CA PRO A 911 -8.77 -15.18 7.62
C PRO A 911 -9.42 -15.70 8.91
N PRO A 912 -10.66 -16.24 8.86
CA PRO A 912 -11.37 -16.75 10.04
C PRO A 912 -10.68 -17.97 10.67
N CYS A 913 -9.86 -18.69 9.90
CA CYS A 913 -9.08 -19.84 10.37
C CYS A 913 -7.83 -19.47 11.17
N ARG A 914 -7.38 -18.20 11.14
CA ARG A 914 -6.02 -17.80 11.58
C ARG A 914 -5.67 -18.30 12.98
N GLU A 915 -6.52 -18.02 13.96
CA GLU A 915 -6.27 -18.31 15.37
C GLU A 915 -6.17 -19.83 15.62
N ARG A 916 -7.22 -20.58 15.28
CA ARG A 916 -7.22 -22.05 15.46
C ARG A 916 -6.14 -22.76 14.64
N TYR A 917 -5.81 -22.26 13.45
CA TYR A 917 -4.74 -22.84 12.64
C TYR A 917 -3.36 -22.58 13.26
N PHE A 918 -3.06 -21.36 13.71
CA PHE A 918 -1.77 -21.06 14.35
C PHE A 918 -1.65 -21.70 15.74
N GLU A 919 -2.71 -21.80 16.52
CA GLU A 919 -2.73 -22.57 17.78
C GLU A 919 -2.34 -24.04 17.54
N ALA A 920 -2.99 -24.71 16.57
CA ALA A 920 -2.71 -26.10 16.21
C ALA A 920 -1.32 -26.29 15.58
N PHE A 921 -0.90 -25.37 14.71
CA PHE A 921 0.40 -25.38 14.06
C PHE A 921 1.52 -25.19 15.09
N GLU A 922 1.49 -24.12 15.87
CA GLU A 922 2.53 -23.82 16.87
C GLU A 922 2.63 -24.93 17.92
N TRP A 923 1.50 -25.52 18.35
CA TRP A 923 1.52 -26.66 19.26
C TRP A 923 2.24 -27.87 18.65
N LEU A 924 1.95 -28.22 17.39
CA LEU A 924 2.64 -29.32 16.70
C LEU A 924 4.14 -29.03 16.55
N MET A 925 4.52 -27.78 16.25
CA MET A 925 5.92 -27.40 16.15
C MET A 925 6.64 -27.56 17.51
N ARG A 926 6.00 -27.22 18.63
CA ARG A 926 6.54 -27.43 19.98
C ARG A 926 6.62 -28.89 20.37
N ASP A 927 5.59 -29.69 20.09
CA ASP A 927 5.56 -31.15 20.35
C ASP A 927 6.68 -31.89 19.59
N LEU A 928 7.08 -31.38 18.41
CA LEU A 928 8.19 -31.90 17.62
C LEU A 928 9.57 -31.27 17.98
N GLY A 929 9.66 -30.50 19.07
CA GLY A 929 10.90 -29.91 19.57
C GLY A 929 11.42 -28.71 18.78
N GLY A 930 10.53 -28.01 18.06
CA GLY A 930 10.88 -26.87 17.23
C GLY A 930 11.05 -25.54 17.97
N ARG A 931 11.60 -24.55 17.26
CA ARG A 931 11.81 -23.17 17.72
C ARG A 931 11.19 -22.17 16.72
N PRO A 932 10.49 -21.10 17.14
CA PRO A 932 9.89 -20.14 16.20
C PRO A 932 10.96 -19.27 15.53
N HIS A 933 10.72 -18.85 14.28
CA HIS A 933 11.55 -17.86 13.60
C HIS A 933 11.19 -16.44 14.08
N TRP A 934 12.15 -15.74 14.70
CA TRP A 934 11.94 -14.46 15.39
C TRP A 934 11.30 -13.31 14.59
N ALA A 935 11.50 -13.25 13.26
CA ALA A 935 10.85 -12.25 12.41
C ALA A 935 9.33 -12.48 12.25
N LYS A 936 8.87 -13.72 12.45
CA LYS A 936 7.55 -14.19 12.00
C LYS A 936 6.49 -14.03 13.09
N ASN A 937 5.24 -14.26 12.72
CA ASN A 937 4.14 -14.30 13.66
C ASN A 937 4.21 -15.59 14.48
N PHE A 938 4.15 -15.47 15.81
CA PHE A 938 3.83 -16.54 16.74
C PHE A 938 3.11 -15.91 17.94
N ALA A 939 2.17 -16.63 18.55
CA ALA A 939 1.32 -16.08 19.61
C ALA A 939 1.18 -16.98 20.85
N HIS A 940 1.40 -18.27 20.71
CA HIS A 940 1.12 -19.27 21.73
C HIS A 940 2.40 -19.86 22.34
N VAL A 941 3.41 -19.01 22.60
CA VAL A 941 4.71 -19.39 23.20
C VAL A 941 5.00 -18.51 24.41
N ALA A 942 5.15 -19.13 25.58
CA ALA A 942 5.46 -18.44 26.84
C ALA A 942 6.97 -18.34 27.10
N ARG A 943 7.39 -17.40 27.96
CA ARG A 943 8.82 -17.22 28.33
C ARG A 943 9.51 -18.50 28.83
N PRO A 944 8.90 -19.34 29.69
CA PRO A 944 9.54 -20.59 30.13
C PRO A 944 9.76 -21.60 28.99
N GLU A 945 8.96 -21.54 27.92
CA GLU A 945 9.18 -22.38 26.73
C GLU A 945 10.42 -21.90 25.96
N PHE A 946 10.66 -20.58 25.87
CA PHE A 946 11.92 -20.04 25.32
C PHE A 946 13.14 -20.41 26.16
N GLU A 947 13.02 -20.41 27.49
CA GLU A 947 14.07 -20.89 28.40
C GLU A 947 14.37 -22.37 28.18
N ALA A 948 13.35 -23.21 28.00
CA ALA A 948 13.53 -24.63 27.65
C ALA A 948 14.14 -24.83 26.25
N MET A 949 13.74 -24.02 25.26
CA MET A 949 14.23 -24.12 23.86
C MET A 949 15.71 -23.76 23.71
N TYR A 950 16.19 -22.75 24.43
CA TYR A 950 17.53 -22.17 24.24
C TYR A 950 18.48 -22.37 25.44
N GLY A 951 17.98 -22.71 26.62
CA GLY A 951 18.78 -23.07 27.80
C GLY A 951 19.84 -22.03 28.17
N SER A 952 21.08 -22.50 28.33
CA SER A 952 22.22 -21.64 28.72
C SER A 952 22.55 -20.54 27.72
N ASP A 953 22.26 -20.74 26.43
CA ASP A 953 22.54 -19.72 25.41
C ASP A 953 21.59 -18.50 25.55
N LEU A 954 20.34 -18.70 25.99
CA LEU A 954 19.44 -17.58 26.32
C LEU A 954 19.88 -16.86 27.59
N ALA A 955 20.27 -17.59 28.64
CA ALA A 955 20.77 -16.99 29.88
C ALA A 955 22.02 -16.13 29.62
N GLU A 956 22.96 -16.62 28.81
CA GLU A 956 24.17 -15.89 28.44
C GLU A 956 23.86 -14.69 27.52
N PHE A 957 22.94 -14.83 26.56
CA PHE A 957 22.46 -13.68 25.77
C PHE A 957 21.85 -12.58 26.66
N VAL A 958 21.01 -12.96 27.63
CA VAL A 958 20.37 -12.02 28.55
C VAL A 958 21.41 -11.31 29.42
N ARG A 959 22.41 -12.03 29.95
CA ARG A 959 23.56 -11.44 30.68
C ARG A 959 24.30 -10.41 29.83
N ILE A 960 24.66 -10.76 28.60
CA ILE A 960 25.37 -9.85 27.68
C ILE A 960 24.50 -8.63 27.32
N ARG A 961 23.19 -8.81 27.20
CA ARG A 961 22.23 -7.73 26.94
C ARG A 961 22.09 -6.79 28.15
N ASP A 962 22.05 -7.30 29.38
CA ASP A 962 22.10 -6.47 30.60
C ASP A 962 23.44 -5.72 30.75
N GLU A 963 24.56 -6.29 30.31
CA GLU A 963 25.86 -5.60 30.32
C GLU A 963 25.97 -4.51 29.23
N ALA A 964 25.41 -4.77 28.04
CA ALA A 964 25.37 -3.82 26.92
C ALA A 964 24.39 -2.66 27.15
N ASP A 965 23.26 -2.95 27.80
CA ASP A 965 22.17 -2.02 28.07
C ASP A 965 21.55 -2.22 29.47
N PRO A 966 22.25 -1.82 30.56
CA PRO A 966 21.79 -2.02 31.94
C PRO A 966 20.51 -1.27 32.31
N GLN A 967 20.07 -0.33 31.47
CA GLN A 967 18.86 0.47 31.68
C GLN A 967 17.70 0.01 30.79
N GLY A 968 17.93 -0.95 29.88
CA GLY A 968 16.96 -1.44 28.92
C GLY A 968 16.52 -0.39 27.90
N LEU A 969 17.38 0.58 27.56
CA LEU A 969 17.14 1.62 26.54
C LEU A 969 16.54 1.07 25.25
N PHE A 970 16.99 -0.11 24.81
CA PHE A 970 16.55 -0.80 23.58
C PHE A 970 15.51 -1.91 23.83
N VAL A 971 15.00 -2.06 25.05
CA VAL A 971 14.05 -3.11 25.45
C VAL A 971 12.61 -2.60 25.32
N GLY A 972 11.97 -2.97 24.21
CA GLY A 972 10.56 -2.71 23.92
C GLY A 972 9.60 -3.72 24.55
N GLU A 973 8.31 -3.56 24.28
CA GLU A 973 7.25 -4.44 24.83
C GLU A 973 7.38 -5.88 24.34
N TRP A 974 7.66 -6.06 23.05
CA TRP A 974 7.91 -7.38 22.46
C TRP A 974 9.05 -8.12 23.19
N HIS A 975 10.13 -7.42 23.56
CA HIS A 975 11.26 -8.03 24.28
C HIS A 975 10.87 -8.47 25.68
N ARG A 976 10.09 -7.65 26.41
CA ARG A 976 9.53 -8.05 27.71
C ARG A 976 8.65 -9.29 27.54
N ARG A 977 7.70 -9.29 26.59
CA ARG A 977 6.77 -10.39 26.39
C ARG A 977 7.48 -11.73 26.19
N ASN A 978 8.53 -11.77 25.36
CA ASN A 978 9.13 -13.01 24.87
C ASN A 978 10.45 -13.43 25.55
N LEU A 979 11.21 -12.52 26.17
CA LEU A 979 12.52 -12.82 26.76
C LEU A 979 12.50 -12.64 28.29
N PRO A 980 13.29 -13.42 29.07
CA PRO A 980 13.38 -13.28 30.53
C PRO A 980 14.27 -12.10 30.90
N ILE A 981 13.85 -10.90 30.49
CA ILE A 981 14.52 -9.61 30.75
C ILE A 981 13.88 -8.98 31.99
N SER A 982 14.72 -8.60 32.96
CA SER A 982 14.28 -7.88 34.16
C SER A 982 13.81 -6.46 33.83
N ASP A 983 12.76 -6.00 34.51
CA ASP A 983 12.33 -4.60 34.41
C ASP A 983 13.28 -3.71 35.21
N ALA A 984 13.99 -2.84 34.49
CA ALA A 984 15.00 -1.96 35.07
C ALA A 984 14.39 -0.94 36.04
N VAL A 985 14.78 -1.03 37.31
CA VAL A 985 14.41 -0.12 38.40
C VAL A 985 14.70 1.33 38.01
N GLY A 986 13.65 2.11 37.76
CA GLY A 986 13.77 3.51 37.33
C GLY A 986 12.79 3.96 36.22
N PHE A 987 12.17 3.02 35.50
CA PHE A 987 11.14 3.34 34.48
C PHE A 987 9.68 3.10 34.96
N GLU A 988 9.50 2.59 36.18
CA GLU A 988 8.19 2.20 36.75
C GLU A 988 7.20 3.36 36.92
N ALA A 989 7.69 4.61 36.99
CA ALA A 989 6.90 5.76 37.41
C ALA A 989 5.87 6.30 36.38
N GLU A 990 5.98 5.93 35.10
CA GLU A 990 5.04 6.36 34.05
C GLU A 990 4.13 5.24 33.53
N ALA A 991 4.59 3.99 33.52
CA ALA A 991 3.76 2.84 33.12
C ALA A 991 2.51 2.69 34.01
N ALA A 992 2.62 3.03 35.30
CA ALA A 992 1.53 2.91 36.27
C ALA A 992 0.47 4.04 36.24
N LYS A 993 0.54 4.98 35.28
CA LYS A 993 -0.35 6.17 35.24
C LYS A 993 -1.17 6.35 33.96
N LEU A 994 -0.99 5.51 32.95
CA LEU A 994 -1.85 5.48 31.77
C LEU A 994 -2.85 4.32 31.95
N PRO A 995 -4.17 4.56 31.90
CA PRO A 995 -5.12 3.46 31.92
C PRO A 995 -4.93 2.60 30.67
N SER A 996 -4.85 1.27 30.87
CA SER A 996 -4.84 0.31 29.77
C SER A 996 -6.08 0.51 28.90
N PRO A 997 -5.96 0.80 27.59
CA PRO A 997 -7.11 0.93 26.70
C PRO A 997 -7.86 -0.40 26.57
N PRO A 998 -9.18 -0.40 26.33
CA PRO A 998 -9.99 -1.63 26.28
C PRO A 998 -9.55 -2.59 25.15
N LEU A 999 -9.59 -3.88 25.46
CA LEU A 999 -8.88 -4.96 24.75
C LEU A 999 -9.62 -5.59 23.55
N THR A 1000 -10.70 -4.97 23.07
CA THR A 1000 -11.56 -5.53 22.01
C THR A 1000 -11.86 -4.50 20.92
N SER A 1001 -11.28 -4.66 19.74
CA SER A 1001 -11.70 -3.88 18.55
C SER A 1001 -11.29 -4.57 17.24
N THR A 1002 -12.15 -4.46 16.24
CA THR A 1002 -11.90 -4.89 14.86
C THR A 1002 -11.05 -3.85 14.09
N SER A 1003 -10.64 -4.17 12.86
CA SER A 1003 -9.79 -3.30 12.04
C SER A 1003 -10.40 -1.93 11.69
N GLU A 1004 -11.74 -1.78 11.78
CA GLU A 1004 -12.42 -0.49 11.54
C GLU A 1004 -12.44 0.38 12.80
N GLU A 1005 -12.69 -0.19 13.98
CA GLU A 1005 -12.65 0.52 15.27
C GLU A 1005 -11.23 1.03 15.59
N SER A 1006 -10.21 0.27 15.21
CA SER A 1006 -8.80 0.66 15.31
C SER A 1006 -8.50 1.99 14.58
N PHE A 1007 -9.19 2.27 13.47
CA PHE A 1007 -9.09 3.55 12.75
C PHE A 1007 -9.78 4.69 13.51
N ASP A 1008 -10.91 4.43 14.16
CA ASP A 1008 -11.73 5.45 14.84
C ASP A 1008 -11.12 5.90 16.18
N TYR A 1009 -10.39 5.02 16.89
CA TYR A 1009 -9.54 5.42 18.02
C TYR A 1009 -8.30 6.20 17.56
N MET A 1010 -7.64 5.78 16.47
CA MET A 1010 -6.53 6.54 15.87
C MET A 1010 -6.90 7.96 15.41
N ALA A 1011 -8.18 8.22 15.13
CA ALA A 1011 -8.71 9.54 14.79
C ALA A 1011 -8.91 10.46 16.01
N LYS A 1012 -9.09 9.89 17.22
CA LYS A 1012 -9.34 10.63 18.47
C LYS A 1012 -8.05 11.08 19.19
N GLY A 1013 -6.90 10.63 18.71
CA GLY A 1013 -5.59 11.06 19.24
C GLY A 1013 -5.17 10.36 20.55
N GLU A 1014 -5.97 9.41 21.03
CA GLU A 1014 -5.70 8.67 22.26
C GLU A 1014 -5.19 7.24 21.98
N ALA A 1015 -4.34 6.79 22.92
CA ALA A 1015 -3.92 5.41 23.16
C ALA A 1015 -2.81 4.76 22.29
N SER A 1016 -2.18 3.79 22.96
CA SER A 1016 -0.85 3.20 22.77
C SER A 1016 -0.87 1.88 21.99
N VAL A 1017 0.27 1.19 21.92
CA VAL A 1017 0.46 -0.12 21.26
C VAL A 1017 -0.67 -1.12 21.58
N TYR A 1018 -1.24 -1.76 20.55
CA TYR A 1018 -2.38 -2.70 20.67
C TYR A 1018 -2.02 -4.12 20.22
N HIS A 1019 -2.34 -5.12 21.05
CA HIS A 1019 -2.62 -6.51 20.65
C HIS A 1019 -3.51 -7.19 21.73
N SER A 1020 -3.99 -8.41 21.48
CA SER A 1020 -5.20 -9.01 22.08
C SER A 1020 -4.93 -10.42 22.63
N ILE A 1021 -5.30 -10.73 23.88
CA ILE A 1021 -5.30 -12.10 24.44
C ILE A 1021 -6.48 -12.30 25.42
N HIS A 1022 -7.03 -13.52 25.41
CA HIS A 1022 -8.02 -14.23 26.25
C HIS A 1022 -8.69 -13.60 27.48
N GLU A 1023 -9.93 -14.04 27.71
CA GLU A 1023 -10.53 -14.19 29.04
C GLU A 1023 -10.70 -15.69 29.35
N GLU A 1024 -10.29 -16.11 30.55
CA GLU A 1024 -10.52 -17.47 31.04
C GLU A 1024 -12.01 -17.68 31.35
N ARG A 1025 -12.59 -18.79 30.87
CA ARG A 1025 -13.90 -19.24 31.36
C ARG A 1025 -13.73 -19.87 32.74
N ASP A 1026 -13.65 -19.02 33.76
CA ASP A 1026 -13.85 -19.49 35.12
C ASP A 1026 -15.34 -19.80 35.36
N SER A 1027 -15.58 -20.81 36.18
CA SER A 1027 -16.89 -21.44 36.33
C SER A 1027 -17.86 -20.65 37.21
N LYS A 1028 -19.10 -20.42 36.74
CA LYS A 1028 -20.35 -20.48 37.56
C LYS A 1028 -21.63 -20.32 36.74
N GLU A 1029 -22.60 -21.17 37.13
CA GLU A 1029 -24.03 -21.24 36.74
C GLU A 1029 -24.36 -21.53 35.25
#